data_AF-A0A5N6SUG7-F1
#
_entry.id   AF-A0A5N6SUG7-F1
#
_cell.length_a   1.000
_cell.length_b   1.000
_cell.length_c   1.000
_cell.angle_alpha   90.00
_cell.angle_beta   90.00
_cell.angle_gamma   90.00
#
_symmetry.space_group_name_H-M   'P 1'
#
loop_
_entity.id
_entity.type
_entity.pdbx_description
1 polymer ?
#
loop_
_entity_poly.entity_id
_entity_poly.type
_entity_poly.pdbx_seq_one_letter_code
_entity_poly.pdbx_strand_id
1 'polypeptide(L)'
;MGSAASHLSTPSPPSNDLIVVGSGASGVAILLQLIERVKNGKPLGEVIFVEKNGLPGPGLPYSSQCEGTILNMHTDTMGLYHDKPLDFTEWRTDRESGPFPSRARYGQYLQETWGRALDEAQHIGLGVSVIHEEAHDIDRQADGTMALSLRNGTQLTAKSVVLALGNFTSVCNTHLVNLPGFFPGPWPTSQLKTIPTDASVLVVGSRLSAVDAAIFLSEHGHQGPITFMSRSGSLPKVQGESTPFPRRYALHDLAKNIEENSDENLLQVTSSLMEEIFHATNGDWTWLHNDESPVKQLEHDIQAAKSGNVEWQKVLRGTAPVIERYWNSLPAKSQQLFMDKFFSPWMRYRHGMPIQNAEKILGLLKKGQLRVAQGDRVQWDGIFKAQTSIGLLEAPYVIEATGQECQLDRIESPLIQSAVEKGLLKPHSAGGVDVEFDSLRASEGLHVIGSLTRGTHFYVSAIDRVAAHAARIADAVTEEPIASPLHIAIFLGSDLFSHLMASTLVPQLLAAGHTPFIFLPAHKANRKTTPPFDLRELTFFERELLQKHVIPYFKNEKPGGAPHMTVEQMKDAYGIVVQEVPNVNSASFIKTLRKHHIDVGLSLRCYQRFKTDIIRYFDRPRRLLNLHPGVLPTYRGVMTTVRAMKNRETLFGYSLHDINENWDEGDLIDVRHHPIDYSKSMLHFMSDVYKLGAKMAADVCDNIARGKALSNVPQKAEESNYYTFPTPEDLEGYRKDGIRLVDADSIVNVIVESFAPPEKQEKFRAHIDEVVQEWYDKNKP
;
A
#
# COMPACT_ATOMS: atom_id res chain seq x y z
N MET A 1 8.79 -71.24 -2.23
CA MET A 1 9.44 -70.06 -1.62
C MET A 1 9.62 -69.04 -2.73
N GLY A 2 8.65 -68.15 -2.93
CA GLY A 2 8.70 -67.11 -3.97
C GLY A 2 8.93 -65.76 -3.32
N SER A 3 10.01 -65.08 -3.69
CA SER A 3 10.33 -63.74 -3.21
C SER A 3 9.45 -62.71 -3.92
N ALA A 4 8.54 -62.08 -3.16
CA ALA A 4 7.88 -60.86 -3.59
C ALA A 4 8.84 -59.68 -3.32
N ALA A 5 9.45 -59.15 -4.38
CA ALA A 5 10.15 -57.88 -4.33
C ALA A 5 9.11 -56.76 -4.40
N SER A 6 8.93 -56.06 -3.29
CA SER A 6 8.16 -54.81 -3.20
C SER A 6 8.93 -53.70 -3.92
N HIS A 7 8.46 -53.31 -5.11
CA HIS A 7 8.86 -52.04 -5.72
C HIS A 7 8.17 -50.90 -4.95
N LEU A 8 8.92 -50.28 -4.04
CA LEU A 8 8.62 -48.94 -3.55
C LEU A 8 8.88 -47.96 -4.71
N SER A 9 7.83 -47.57 -5.42
CA SER A 9 7.86 -46.43 -6.34
C SER A 9 7.98 -45.16 -5.50
N THR A 10 9.13 -44.50 -5.55
CA THR A 10 9.28 -43.10 -5.15
C THR A 10 8.29 -42.26 -5.97
N PRO A 11 7.43 -41.41 -5.38
CA PRO A 11 6.54 -40.56 -6.15
C PRO A 11 7.39 -39.61 -7.01
N SER A 12 7.06 -39.52 -8.30
CA SER A 12 7.59 -38.50 -9.19
C SER A 12 7.31 -37.12 -8.59
N PRO A 13 8.24 -36.14 -8.67
CA PRO A 13 7.93 -34.78 -8.23
C PRO A 13 6.68 -34.27 -8.98
N PRO A 14 5.79 -33.50 -8.32
CA PRO A 14 4.61 -32.95 -8.98
C PRO A 14 5.06 -32.14 -10.21
N SER A 15 4.31 -32.25 -11.31
CA SER A 15 4.65 -31.55 -12.55
C SER A 15 4.57 -30.01 -12.40
N ASN A 16 3.73 -29.52 -11.47
CA ASN A 16 3.43 -28.11 -11.28
C ASN A 16 3.84 -27.63 -9.87
N ASP A 17 4.30 -26.39 -9.76
CA ASP A 17 4.60 -25.80 -8.45
C ASP A 17 3.34 -25.20 -7.80
N LEU A 18 2.49 -24.53 -8.58
CA LEU A 18 1.34 -23.79 -8.07
C LEU A 18 0.11 -23.96 -8.96
N ILE A 19 -1.06 -24.16 -8.34
CA ILE A 19 -2.37 -23.97 -8.97
C ILE A 19 -3.08 -22.79 -8.33
N VAL A 20 -3.61 -21.87 -9.13
CA VAL A 20 -4.45 -20.75 -8.66
C VAL A 20 -5.87 -20.95 -9.18
N VAL A 21 -6.83 -21.12 -8.28
CA VAL A 21 -8.24 -21.28 -8.63
C VAL A 21 -8.91 -19.90 -8.63
N GLY A 22 -9.23 -19.40 -9.82
CA GLY A 22 -9.76 -18.06 -10.06
C GLY A 22 -8.70 -17.13 -10.63
N SER A 23 -9.04 -16.48 -11.75
CA SER A 23 -8.15 -15.57 -12.49
C SER A 23 -8.69 -14.13 -12.53
N GLY A 24 -9.56 -13.76 -11.58
CA GLY A 24 -10.00 -12.37 -11.39
C GLY A 24 -8.88 -11.46 -10.87
N ALA A 25 -9.21 -10.25 -10.39
CA ALA A 25 -8.22 -9.29 -9.88
C ALA A 25 -7.21 -9.87 -8.89
N SER A 26 -7.63 -10.76 -7.98
CA SER A 26 -6.74 -11.47 -7.06
C SER A 26 -5.75 -12.41 -7.77
N GLY A 27 -6.20 -13.16 -8.78
CA GLY A 27 -5.33 -14.03 -9.57
C GLY A 27 -4.31 -13.24 -10.39
N VAL A 28 -4.72 -12.11 -10.99
CA VAL A 28 -3.79 -11.20 -11.68
C VAL A 28 -2.74 -10.66 -10.70
N ALA A 29 -3.15 -10.17 -9.52
CA ALA A 29 -2.22 -9.68 -8.51
C ALA A 29 -1.22 -10.75 -8.07
N ILE A 30 -1.65 -12.01 -7.89
CA ILE A 30 -0.76 -13.13 -7.57
C ILE A 30 0.29 -13.32 -8.66
N LEU A 31 -0.12 -13.35 -9.94
CA LEU A 31 0.82 -13.52 -11.05
C LEU A 31 1.88 -12.42 -11.07
N LEU A 32 1.48 -11.15 -10.91
CA LEU A 32 2.41 -10.03 -10.86
C LEU A 32 3.44 -10.17 -9.74
N GLN A 33 3.02 -10.61 -8.56
CA GLN A 33 3.93 -10.78 -7.42
C GLN A 33 4.87 -11.98 -7.61
N LEU A 34 4.40 -13.08 -8.21
CA LEU A 34 5.25 -14.23 -8.53
C LEU A 34 6.34 -13.86 -9.56
N ILE A 35 5.99 -13.08 -10.60
CA ILE A 35 6.94 -12.55 -11.58
C ILE A 35 8.06 -11.77 -10.89
N GLU A 36 7.71 -10.88 -9.95
CA GLU A 36 8.70 -10.12 -9.19
C GLU A 36 9.59 -11.01 -8.30
N ARG A 37 9.07 -12.11 -7.75
CA ARG A 37 9.91 -13.07 -7.00
C ARG A 37 10.89 -13.81 -7.91
N VAL A 38 10.44 -14.25 -9.08
CA VAL A 38 11.30 -14.94 -10.05
C VAL A 38 12.40 -14.01 -10.58
N LYS A 39 12.08 -12.75 -10.89
CA LYS A 39 13.08 -11.72 -11.23
C LYS A 39 14.14 -11.51 -10.14
N ASN A 40 13.74 -11.65 -8.88
CA ASN A 40 14.64 -11.56 -7.73
C ASN A 40 15.34 -12.90 -7.39
N GLY A 41 15.34 -13.86 -8.32
CA GLY A 41 16.10 -15.10 -8.23
C GLY A 41 15.39 -16.23 -7.47
N LYS A 42 14.09 -16.10 -7.20
CA LYS A 42 13.32 -17.19 -6.57
C LYS A 42 12.94 -18.28 -7.58
N PRO A 43 13.19 -19.56 -7.28
CA PRO A 43 12.85 -20.65 -8.18
C PRO A 43 11.32 -20.86 -8.20
N LEU A 44 10.72 -20.80 -9.39
CA LEU A 44 9.33 -21.18 -9.66
C LEU A 44 9.22 -21.61 -11.12
N GLY A 45 8.76 -22.84 -11.38
CA GLY A 45 8.72 -23.46 -12.69
C GLY A 45 7.40 -23.26 -13.42
N GLU A 46 6.31 -23.86 -12.92
CA GLU A 46 5.01 -23.88 -13.59
C GLU A 46 3.86 -23.46 -12.67
N VAL A 47 3.04 -22.53 -13.17
CA VAL A 47 1.83 -22.01 -12.52
C VAL A 47 0.62 -22.24 -13.42
N ILE A 48 -0.39 -22.94 -12.91
CA ILE A 48 -1.65 -23.19 -13.62
C ILE A 48 -2.76 -22.34 -13.00
N PHE A 49 -3.47 -21.56 -13.81
CA PHE A 49 -4.70 -20.91 -13.41
C PHE A 49 -5.90 -21.75 -13.83
N VAL A 50 -6.85 -21.96 -12.92
CA VAL A 50 -8.13 -22.63 -13.21
C VAL A 50 -9.24 -21.59 -13.14
N GLU A 51 -9.86 -21.30 -14.27
CA GLU A 51 -10.90 -20.27 -14.39
C GLU A 51 -12.19 -20.85 -14.96
N LYS A 52 -13.29 -20.75 -14.23
CA LYS A 52 -14.58 -21.27 -14.69
C LYS A 52 -15.23 -20.41 -15.78
N ASN A 53 -14.81 -19.15 -15.92
CA ASN A 53 -15.31 -18.23 -16.95
C ASN A 53 -14.37 -18.16 -18.18
N GLY A 54 -14.83 -17.53 -19.26
CA GLY A 54 -14.07 -17.50 -20.51
C GLY A 54 -12.88 -16.52 -20.56
N LEU A 55 -12.74 -15.59 -19.62
CA LEU A 55 -11.73 -14.51 -19.70
C LEU A 55 -11.08 -14.20 -18.34
N PRO A 56 -9.74 -14.30 -18.20
CA PRO A 56 -8.99 -13.80 -17.06
C PRO A 56 -9.05 -12.29 -16.89
N GLY A 57 -8.90 -11.83 -15.65
CA GLY A 57 -8.80 -10.42 -15.26
C GLY A 57 -10.07 -9.88 -14.60
N PRO A 58 -11.14 -9.54 -15.37
CA PRO A 58 -12.27 -8.78 -14.86
C PRO A 58 -13.07 -9.45 -13.74
N GLY A 59 -13.13 -10.80 -13.73
CA GLY A 59 -14.11 -11.52 -12.91
C GLY A 59 -15.55 -11.02 -13.15
N LEU A 60 -16.47 -11.32 -12.24
CA LEU A 60 -17.86 -10.86 -12.36
C LEU A 60 -18.01 -9.32 -12.22
N PRO A 61 -17.44 -8.65 -11.19
CA PRO A 61 -17.74 -7.25 -10.92
C PRO A 61 -17.27 -6.27 -11.99
N TYR A 62 -16.22 -6.62 -12.75
CA TYR A 62 -15.63 -5.75 -13.78
C TYR A 62 -15.92 -6.24 -15.21
N SER A 63 -16.74 -7.28 -15.36
CA SER A 63 -17.15 -7.80 -16.66
C SER A 63 -18.12 -6.85 -17.39
N SER A 64 -18.27 -7.07 -18.70
CA SER A 64 -19.28 -6.40 -19.53
C SER A 64 -20.72 -6.65 -19.06
N GLN A 65 -20.97 -7.70 -18.26
CA GLN A 65 -22.30 -7.98 -17.71
C GLN A 65 -22.71 -6.99 -16.60
N CYS A 66 -21.76 -6.20 -16.11
CA CYS A 66 -21.92 -5.19 -15.07
C CYS A 66 -21.76 -3.74 -15.62
N GLU A 67 -21.92 -3.57 -16.93
CA GLU A 67 -21.88 -2.27 -17.61
C GLU A 67 -22.93 -1.31 -17.03
N GLY A 68 -22.60 -0.01 -17.01
CA GLY A 68 -23.42 1.04 -16.38
C GLY A 68 -23.14 1.26 -14.90
N THR A 69 -22.21 0.51 -14.28
CA THR A 69 -21.78 0.75 -12.90
C THR A 69 -20.38 1.36 -12.80
N ILE A 70 -20.13 2.12 -11.73
CA ILE A 70 -18.85 2.78 -11.47
C ILE A 70 -18.08 2.12 -10.32
N LEU A 71 -16.78 2.39 -10.26
CA LEU A 71 -15.97 2.02 -9.12
C LEU A 71 -16.41 2.75 -7.85
N ASN A 72 -16.28 2.07 -6.71
CA ASN A 72 -16.56 2.64 -5.39
C ASN A 72 -15.28 3.12 -4.67
N MET A 73 -14.12 2.85 -5.26
CA MET A 73 -12.81 3.23 -4.75
C MET A 73 -12.18 4.24 -5.70
N HIS A 74 -11.39 5.16 -5.13
CA HIS A 74 -10.69 6.19 -5.88
C HIS A 74 -9.55 5.55 -6.68
N THR A 75 -9.25 6.07 -7.87
CA THR A 75 -8.29 5.44 -8.80
C THR A 75 -6.87 5.29 -8.26
N ASP A 76 -6.47 6.12 -7.29
CA ASP A 76 -5.17 6.07 -6.59
C ASP A 76 -5.01 4.84 -5.67
N THR A 77 -6.05 4.05 -5.47
CA THR A 77 -6.06 2.82 -4.65
C THR A 77 -6.40 1.56 -5.44
N MET A 78 -6.42 1.65 -6.77
CA MET A 78 -6.89 0.60 -7.68
C MET A 78 -5.75 -0.10 -8.45
N GLY A 79 -4.48 0.25 -8.22
CA GLY A 79 -3.33 -0.47 -8.76
C GLY A 79 -3.19 -1.88 -8.18
N LEU A 80 -2.76 -2.85 -9.01
CA LEU A 80 -2.58 -4.25 -8.60
C LEU A 80 -1.19 -4.57 -8.05
N TYR A 81 -0.22 -3.68 -8.24
CA TYR A 81 1.10 -3.80 -7.64
C TYR A 81 1.05 -3.24 -6.23
N HIS A 82 1.49 -4.04 -5.25
CA HIS A 82 1.53 -3.61 -3.85
C HIS A 82 2.36 -2.34 -3.64
N ASP A 83 3.43 -2.16 -4.42
CA ASP A 83 4.36 -1.04 -4.35
C ASP A 83 4.06 0.09 -5.35
N LYS A 84 3.09 -0.08 -6.25
CA LYS A 84 2.67 0.94 -7.24
C LYS A 84 1.13 1.13 -7.23
N PRO A 85 0.57 1.70 -6.14
CA PRO A 85 -0.87 1.87 -6.02
C PRO A 85 -1.48 2.79 -7.09
N LEU A 86 -0.65 3.67 -7.68
CA LEU A 86 -1.06 4.61 -8.74
C LEU A 86 -1.07 3.99 -10.15
N ASP A 87 -0.67 2.73 -10.33
CA ASP A 87 -0.53 2.10 -11.66
C ASP A 87 -1.80 2.23 -12.52
N PHE A 88 -2.99 2.04 -11.93
CA PHE A 88 -4.26 2.26 -12.65
C PHE A 88 -4.52 3.74 -13.00
N THR A 89 -4.15 4.67 -12.11
CA THR A 89 -4.26 6.11 -12.36
C THR A 89 -3.34 6.56 -13.48
N GLU A 90 -2.15 5.95 -13.59
CA GLU A 90 -1.16 6.25 -14.62
C GLU A 90 -1.53 5.61 -15.97
N TRP A 91 -2.10 4.40 -15.95
CA TRP A 91 -2.56 3.70 -17.14
C TRP A 91 -3.72 4.41 -17.86
N ARG A 92 -4.64 5.01 -17.11
CA ARG A 92 -5.86 5.58 -17.70
C ARG A 92 -5.63 6.91 -18.41
N THR A 93 -6.28 7.04 -19.56
CA THR A 93 -6.30 8.28 -20.36
C THR A 93 -7.54 9.14 -20.14
N ASP A 94 -8.64 8.55 -19.65
CA ASP A 94 -9.99 9.14 -19.52
C ASP A 94 -10.17 9.97 -18.24
N ARG A 95 -9.31 10.97 -18.02
CA ARG A 95 -9.32 11.77 -16.77
C ARG A 95 -10.64 12.52 -16.51
N GLU A 96 -11.41 12.80 -17.56
CA GLU A 96 -12.72 13.45 -17.53
C GLU A 96 -13.80 12.65 -16.82
N SER A 97 -13.68 11.32 -16.73
CA SER A 97 -14.62 10.46 -15.99
C SER A 97 -14.49 10.61 -14.46
N GLY A 98 -13.60 11.49 -14.00
CA GLY A 98 -13.34 11.73 -12.59
C GLY A 98 -12.69 10.54 -11.90
N PRO A 99 -12.61 10.54 -10.56
CA PRO A 99 -11.87 9.55 -9.78
C PRO A 99 -12.54 8.18 -9.64
N PHE A 100 -13.76 8.02 -10.17
CA PHE A 100 -14.57 6.80 -10.07
C PHE A 100 -15.04 6.36 -11.47
N PRO A 101 -14.12 5.91 -12.36
CA PRO A 101 -14.49 5.46 -13.70
C PRO A 101 -15.41 4.22 -13.65
N SER A 102 -15.92 3.82 -14.82
CA SER A 102 -16.76 2.64 -14.95
C SER A 102 -16.02 1.36 -14.52
N ARG A 103 -16.77 0.38 -13.98
CA ARG A 103 -16.22 -0.94 -13.66
C ARG A 103 -15.68 -1.65 -14.90
N ALA A 104 -16.31 -1.45 -16.06
CA ALA A 104 -15.85 -1.98 -17.34
C ALA A 104 -14.47 -1.44 -17.74
N ARG A 105 -14.20 -0.14 -17.48
CA ARG A 105 -12.88 0.47 -17.72
C ARG A 105 -11.80 -0.17 -16.86
N TYR A 106 -12.11 -0.47 -15.60
CA TYR A 106 -11.20 -1.24 -14.75
C TYR A 106 -11.02 -2.68 -15.26
N GLY A 107 -12.08 -3.31 -15.78
CA GLY A 107 -12.00 -4.62 -16.44
C GLY A 107 -11.01 -4.64 -17.61
N GLN A 108 -10.98 -3.58 -18.44
CA GLN A 108 -10.01 -3.43 -19.53
C GLN A 108 -8.56 -3.37 -18.99
N TYR A 109 -8.33 -2.56 -17.96
CA TYR A 109 -7.02 -2.50 -17.30
C TYR A 109 -6.58 -3.87 -16.77
N LEU A 110 -7.48 -4.65 -16.16
CA LEU A 110 -7.18 -5.99 -15.66
C LEU A 110 -6.79 -6.95 -16.80
N GLN A 111 -7.48 -6.90 -17.94
CA GLN A 111 -7.16 -7.72 -19.11
C GLN A 111 -5.81 -7.36 -19.73
N GLU A 112 -5.54 -6.06 -19.91
CA GLU A 112 -4.26 -5.60 -20.45
C GLU A 112 -3.10 -5.91 -19.50
N THR A 113 -3.33 -5.78 -18.19
CA THR A 113 -2.33 -6.14 -17.16
C THR A 113 -2.07 -7.63 -17.15
N TRP A 114 -3.10 -8.46 -17.30
CA TRP A 114 -2.94 -9.91 -17.48
C TRP A 114 -2.10 -10.26 -18.71
N GLY A 115 -2.39 -9.63 -19.86
CA GLY A 115 -1.62 -9.83 -21.10
C GLY A 115 -0.14 -9.47 -20.93
N ARG A 116 0.14 -8.28 -20.38
CA ARG A 116 1.53 -7.84 -20.06
C ARG A 116 2.23 -8.80 -19.11
N ALA A 117 1.53 -9.33 -18.11
CA ALA A 117 2.09 -10.26 -17.15
C ALA A 117 2.45 -11.61 -17.81
N LEU A 118 1.67 -12.11 -18.77
CA LEU A 118 2.00 -13.32 -19.53
C LEU A 118 3.25 -13.11 -20.41
N ASP A 119 3.33 -11.99 -21.10
CA ASP A 119 4.51 -11.65 -21.93
C ASP A 119 5.78 -11.58 -21.07
N GLU A 120 5.68 -10.97 -19.88
CA GLU A 120 6.77 -10.85 -18.94
C GLU A 120 7.16 -12.19 -18.30
N ALA A 121 6.18 -13.02 -17.91
CA ALA A 121 6.42 -14.37 -17.41
C ALA A 121 7.17 -15.21 -18.45
N GLN A 122 6.76 -15.14 -19.71
CA GLN A 122 7.46 -15.83 -20.81
C GLN A 122 8.89 -15.32 -20.97
N HIS A 123 9.12 -14.01 -20.88
CA HIS A 123 10.45 -13.42 -21.01
C HIS A 123 11.43 -13.90 -19.93
N ILE A 124 10.95 -14.08 -18.69
CA ILE A 124 11.77 -14.56 -17.56
C ILE A 124 11.78 -16.08 -17.42
N GLY A 125 11.09 -16.82 -18.31
CA GLY A 125 11.05 -18.28 -18.30
C GLY A 125 10.11 -18.91 -17.27
N LEU A 126 9.13 -18.16 -16.75
CA LEU A 126 8.09 -18.68 -15.87
C LEU A 126 6.96 -19.31 -16.71
N GLY A 127 6.71 -20.60 -16.56
CA GLY A 127 5.62 -21.31 -17.23
C GLY A 127 4.26 -20.92 -16.64
N VAL A 128 3.37 -20.33 -17.45
CA VAL A 128 2.02 -19.97 -17.03
C VAL A 128 1.00 -20.53 -18.02
N SER A 129 0.00 -21.27 -17.52
CA SER A 129 -1.10 -21.79 -18.33
C SER A 129 -2.47 -21.51 -17.68
N VAL A 130 -3.52 -21.49 -18.50
CA VAL A 130 -4.90 -21.28 -18.04
C VAL A 130 -5.77 -22.44 -18.51
N ILE A 131 -6.49 -23.05 -17.58
CA ILE A 131 -7.48 -24.10 -17.83
C ILE A 131 -8.86 -23.49 -17.59
N HIS A 132 -9.68 -23.48 -18.64
CA HIS A 132 -11.04 -22.96 -18.60
C HIS A 132 -12.02 -24.05 -18.14
N GLU A 133 -12.09 -24.29 -16.84
CA GLU A 133 -12.93 -25.32 -16.24
C GLU A 133 -13.27 -25.01 -14.77
N GLU A 134 -14.35 -25.58 -14.24
CA GLU A 134 -14.69 -25.46 -12.82
C GLU A 134 -13.99 -26.53 -11.97
N ALA A 135 -13.23 -26.07 -10.97
CA ALA A 135 -12.75 -26.93 -9.89
C ALA A 135 -13.89 -27.21 -8.89
N HIS A 136 -14.06 -28.47 -8.51
CA HIS A 136 -15.18 -28.88 -7.65
C HIS A 136 -14.77 -29.72 -6.43
N ASP A 137 -13.55 -30.26 -6.39
CA ASP A 137 -13.04 -31.05 -5.28
C ASP A 137 -11.54 -30.78 -5.11
N ILE A 138 -11.06 -30.81 -3.87
CA ILE A 138 -9.64 -30.67 -3.53
C ILE A 138 -9.28 -31.69 -2.45
N ASP A 139 -8.08 -32.24 -2.51
CA ASP A 139 -7.58 -33.19 -1.52
C ASP A 139 -6.07 -33.05 -1.29
N ARG A 140 -5.58 -33.63 -0.20
CA ARG A 140 -4.15 -33.80 0.05
C ARG A 140 -3.73 -35.24 -0.27
N GLN A 141 -2.71 -35.38 -1.10
CA GLN A 141 -2.11 -36.67 -1.40
C GLN A 141 -1.17 -37.15 -0.29
N ALA A 142 -0.84 -38.44 -0.29
CA ALA A 142 0.01 -39.07 0.72
C ALA A 142 1.44 -38.49 0.75
N ASP A 143 1.91 -37.91 -0.35
CA ASP A 143 3.22 -37.25 -0.47
C ASP A 143 3.20 -35.78 -0.02
N GLY A 144 2.05 -35.27 0.43
CA GLY A 144 1.86 -33.91 0.92
C GLY A 144 1.38 -32.93 -0.15
N THR A 145 1.42 -33.29 -1.43
CA THR A 145 0.94 -32.42 -2.53
C THR A 145 -0.56 -32.26 -2.53
N MET A 146 -1.04 -31.20 -3.16
CA MET A 146 -2.46 -30.92 -3.32
C MET A 146 -2.96 -31.47 -4.65
N ALA A 147 -4.12 -32.12 -4.64
CA ALA A 147 -4.82 -32.59 -5.82
C ALA A 147 -6.13 -31.82 -6.01
N LEU A 148 -6.37 -31.31 -7.21
CA LEU A 148 -7.57 -30.58 -7.59
C LEU A 148 -8.33 -31.35 -8.68
N SER A 149 -9.60 -31.64 -8.46
CA SER A 149 -10.46 -32.29 -9.46
C SER A 149 -11.38 -31.28 -10.14
N LEU A 150 -11.41 -31.33 -11.47
CA LEU A 150 -12.21 -30.48 -12.31
C LEU A 150 -13.51 -31.18 -12.74
N ARG A 151 -14.56 -30.42 -13.08
CA ARG A 151 -15.88 -30.96 -13.46
C ARG A 151 -15.85 -31.92 -14.65
N ASN A 152 -14.94 -31.70 -15.58
CA ASN A 152 -14.75 -32.58 -16.74
C ASN A 152 -13.97 -33.87 -16.44
N GLY A 153 -13.61 -34.13 -15.18
CA GLY A 153 -12.86 -35.31 -14.74
C GLY A 153 -11.34 -35.15 -14.78
N THR A 154 -10.81 -34.03 -15.27
CA THR A 154 -9.36 -33.73 -15.23
C THR A 154 -8.91 -33.62 -13.77
N GLN A 155 -7.76 -34.21 -13.46
CA GLN A 155 -7.08 -34.04 -12.16
C GLN A 155 -5.77 -33.30 -12.35
N LEU A 156 -5.53 -32.32 -11.48
CA LEU A 156 -4.31 -31.53 -11.44
C LEU A 156 -3.63 -31.71 -10.08
N THR A 157 -2.31 -31.78 -10.05
CA THR A 157 -1.51 -31.85 -8.82
C THR A 157 -0.51 -30.71 -8.75
N ALA A 158 -0.30 -30.13 -7.57
CA ALA A 158 0.72 -29.12 -7.34
C ALA A 158 1.24 -29.16 -5.90
N LYS A 159 2.41 -28.56 -5.66
CA LYS A 159 2.93 -28.37 -4.30
C LYS A 159 1.99 -27.48 -3.48
N SER A 160 1.49 -26.40 -4.10
CA SER A 160 0.60 -25.45 -3.47
C SER A 160 -0.62 -25.11 -4.33
N VAL A 161 -1.74 -24.81 -3.68
CA VAL A 161 -2.98 -24.31 -4.29
C VAL A 161 -3.37 -22.98 -3.64
N VAL A 162 -3.79 -22.01 -4.44
CA VAL A 162 -4.38 -20.74 -3.96
C VAL A 162 -5.83 -20.66 -4.38
N LEU A 163 -6.74 -20.49 -3.43
CA LEU A 163 -8.16 -20.25 -3.67
C LEU A 163 -8.43 -18.74 -3.80
N ALA A 164 -8.52 -18.26 -5.03
CA ALA A 164 -8.80 -16.87 -5.42
C ALA A 164 -10.23 -16.73 -5.98
N LEU A 165 -11.22 -17.24 -5.24
CA LEU A 165 -12.59 -17.49 -5.72
C LEU A 165 -13.46 -16.24 -5.85
N GLY A 166 -12.97 -15.07 -5.43
CA GLY A 166 -13.71 -13.82 -5.48
C GLY A 166 -14.72 -13.66 -4.34
N ASN A 167 -15.88 -13.06 -4.65
CA ASN A 167 -16.91 -12.74 -3.67
C ASN A 167 -18.14 -13.63 -3.88
N PHE A 168 -18.73 -14.09 -2.77
CA PHE A 168 -20.01 -14.80 -2.76
C PHE A 168 -21.13 -13.85 -2.34
N THR A 169 -22.29 -13.95 -2.98
CA THR A 169 -23.44 -13.10 -2.66
C THR A 169 -24.14 -13.61 -1.40
N SER A 170 -24.42 -12.72 -0.46
CA SER A 170 -25.25 -13.03 0.72
C SER A 170 -26.74 -13.01 0.35
N VAL A 171 -27.45 -14.06 0.75
CA VAL A 171 -28.91 -14.21 0.58
C VAL A 171 -29.52 -14.43 1.96
N CYS A 172 -30.16 -13.40 2.52
CA CYS A 172 -30.78 -13.49 3.85
C CYS A 172 -32.18 -14.13 3.76
N ASN A 173 -32.85 -13.99 2.62
CA ASN A 173 -34.19 -14.52 2.39
C ASN A 173 -34.13 -15.81 1.56
N THR A 174 -33.38 -16.81 2.04
CA THR A 174 -33.11 -18.08 1.32
C THR A 174 -34.38 -18.84 0.92
N HIS A 175 -35.46 -18.70 1.69
CA HIS A 175 -36.77 -19.29 1.39
C HIS A 175 -37.44 -18.72 0.13
N LEU A 176 -36.90 -17.65 -0.46
CA LEU A 176 -37.45 -16.97 -1.63
C LEU A 176 -36.68 -17.25 -2.94
N VAL A 177 -35.50 -17.88 -2.91
CA VAL A 177 -34.57 -17.99 -4.06
C VAL A 177 -35.20 -18.55 -5.34
N ASN A 178 -36.16 -19.47 -5.20
CA ASN A 178 -36.81 -20.15 -6.33
C ASN A 178 -38.15 -19.52 -6.73
N LEU A 179 -38.54 -18.39 -6.14
CA LEU A 179 -39.81 -17.73 -6.44
C LEU A 179 -39.67 -16.75 -7.61
N PRO A 180 -40.70 -16.65 -8.48
CA PRO A 180 -40.67 -15.72 -9.60
C PRO A 180 -40.59 -14.27 -9.10
N GLY A 181 -39.71 -13.48 -9.71
CA GLY A 181 -39.50 -12.08 -9.36
C GLY A 181 -38.53 -11.83 -8.20
N PHE A 182 -38.00 -12.89 -7.57
CA PHE A 182 -36.93 -12.77 -6.59
C PHE A 182 -35.56 -12.85 -7.28
N PHE A 183 -34.69 -11.88 -7.01
CA PHE A 183 -33.30 -11.85 -7.46
C PHE A 183 -32.38 -11.99 -6.23
N PRO A 184 -31.60 -13.08 -6.10
CA PRO A 184 -30.73 -13.33 -4.94
C PRO A 184 -29.48 -12.42 -4.90
N GLY A 185 -29.39 -11.45 -5.80
CA GLY A 185 -28.28 -10.53 -5.94
C GLY A 185 -28.55 -9.50 -7.03
N PRO A 186 -27.87 -8.35 -7.03
CA PRO A 186 -27.91 -7.42 -8.16
C PRO A 186 -26.90 -7.79 -9.24
N TRP A 187 -26.08 -8.84 -9.07
CA TRP A 187 -24.98 -9.21 -9.96
C TRP A 187 -25.26 -10.50 -10.73
N PRO A 188 -24.98 -10.58 -12.04
CA PRO A 188 -24.67 -9.45 -12.92
C PRO A 188 -25.85 -8.47 -13.03
N THR A 189 -25.61 -7.16 -13.13
CA THR A 189 -26.70 -6.16 -13.18
C THR A 189 -27.55 -6.28 -14.43
N SER A 190 -26.99 -6.80 -15.52
CA SER A 190 -27.72 -7.09 -16.77
C SER A 190 -28.99 -7.92 -16.58
N GLN A 191 -29.05 -8.79 -15.57
CA GLN A 191 -30.24 -9.60 -15.28
C GLN A 191 -31.45 -8.75 -14.87
N LEU A 192 -31.23 -7.56 -14.30
CA LEU A 192 -32.29 -6.68 -13.84
C LEU A 192 -33.10 -6.07 -14.99
N LYS A 193 -32.62 -6.18 -16.24
CA LYS A 193 -33.35 -5.77 -17.45
C LYS A 193 -34.64 -6.59 -17.68
N THR A 194 -34.79 -7.74 -17.03
CA THR A 194 -36.01 -8.55 -17.12
C THR A 194 -37.17 -8.00 -16.29
N ILE A 195 -36.90 -7.04 -15.39
CA ILE A 195 -37.93 -6.39 -14.58
C ILE A 195 -38.70 -5.39 -15.47
N PRO A 196 -40.04 -5.46 -15.53
CA PRO A 196 -40.84 -4.49 -16.28
C PRO A 196 -40.56 -3.06 -15.82
N THR A 197 -40.53 -2.13 -16.77
CA THR A 197 -40.11 -0.75 -16.51
C THR A 197 -41.05 0.01 -15.56
N ASP A 198 -42.29 -0.41 -15.41
CA ASP A 198 -43.32 0.23 -14.57
C ASP A 198 -43.60 -0.51 -13.25
N ALA A 199 -43.01 -1.70 -13.04
CA ALA A 199 -43.26 -2.52 -11.87
C ALA A 199 -42.69 -1.92 -10.58
N SER A 200 -43.30 -2.20 -9.43
CA SER A 200 -42.69 -1.88 -8.13
C SER A 200 -41.56 -2.84 -7.78
N VAL A 201 -40.47 -2.31 -7.25
CA VAL A 201 -39.26 -3.08 -6.90
C VAL A 201 -38.87 -2.81 -5.45
N LEU A 202 -38.74 -3.87 -4.67
CA LEU A 202 -38.19 -3.82 -3.31
C LEU A 202 -36.73 -4.27 -3.33
N VAL A 203 -35.81 -3.42 -2.91
CA VAL A 203 -34.39 -3.77 -2.76
C VAL A 203 -34.08 -3.99 -1.29
N VAL A 204 -33.66 -5.21 -0.93
CA VAL A 204 -33.29 -5.57 0.44
C VAL A 204 -31.83 -5.21 0.68
N GLY A 205 -31.62 -4.08 1.35
CA GLY A 205 -30.33 -3.42 1.51
C GLY A 205 -30.41 -1.96 1.06
N SER A 206 -29.48 -1.14 1.56
CA SER A 206 -29.43 0.30 1.24
C SER A 206 -28.01 0.80 0.96
N ARG A 207 -27.02 -0.09 0.85
CA ARG A 207 -25.61 0.26 0.62
C ARG A 207 -25.26 0.29 -0.88
N LEU A 208 -23.98 0.31 -1.21
CA LEU A 208 -23.46 0.50 -2.57
C LEU A 208 -24.03 -0.47 -3.61
N SER A 209 -24.27 -1.74 -3.27
CA SER A 209 -24.92 -2.68 -4.21
C SER A 209 -26.40 -2.37 -4.47
N ALA A 210 -27.13 -1.83 -3.49
CA ALA A 210 -28.50 -1.36 -3.68
C ALA A 210 -28.53 -0.09 -4.54
N VAL A 211 -27.57 0.82 -4.30
CA VAL A 211 -27.34 2.02 -5.12
C VAL A 211 -27.08 1.65 -6.57
N ASP A 212 -26.18 0.70 -6.81
CA ASP A 212 -25.88 0.20 -8.16
C ASP A 212 -27.12 -0.37 -8.83
N ALA A 213 -27.94 -1.17 -8.12
CA ALA A 213 -29.18 -1.72 -8.66
C ALA A 213 -30.20 -0.63 -9.04
N ALA A 214 -30.42 0.37 -8.19
CA ALA A 214 -31.37 1.45 -8.46
C ALA A 214 -30.92 2.36 -9.61
N ILE A 215 -29.64 2.72 -9.64
CA ILE A 215 -29.07 3.52 -10.75
C ILE A 215 -29.18 2.73 -12.05
N PHE A 216 -28.81 1.45 -12.03
CA PHE A 216 -28.91 0.60 -13.22
C PHE A 216 -30.34 0.53 -13.74
N LEU A 217 -31.34 0.28 -12.89
CA LEU A 217 -32.76 0.28 -13.28
C LEU A 217 -33.18 1.62 -13.88
N SER A 218 -32.84 2.73 -13.22
CA SER A 218 -33.18 4.08 -13.68
C SER A 218 -32.56 4.41 -15.04
N GLU A 219 -31.29 4.08 -15.25
CA GLU A 219 -30.57 4.36 -16.51
C GLU A 219 -31.07 3.49 -17.67
N HIS A 220 -31.68 2.33 -17.35
CA HIS A 220 -32.31 1.44 -18.33
C HIS A 220 -33.83 1.68 -18.47
N GLY A 221 -34.32 2.86 -18.08
CA GLY A 221 -35.67 3.31 -18.39
C GLY A 221 -36.75 2.89 -17.40
N HIS A 222 -36.42 2.24 -16.29
CA HIS A 222 -37.40 1.93 -15.25
C HIS A 222 -38.01 3.22 -14.66
N GLN A 223 -39.35 3.30 -14.67
CA GLN A 223 -40.19 4.38 -14.15
C GLN A 223 -40.99 3.96 -12.90
N GLY A 224 -41.05 2.67 -12.60
CA GLY A 224 -41.74 2.13 -11.42
C GLY A 224 -41.11 2.58 -10.10
N PRO A 225 -41.85 2.43 -8.98
CA PRO A 225 -41.36 2.80 -7.66
C PRO A 225 -40.33 1.79 -7.14
N ILE A 226 -39.21 2.31 -6.65
CA ILE A 226 -38.11 1.54 -6.04
C ILE A 226 -38.12 1.84 -4.54
N THR A 227 -38.04 0.81 -3.69
CA THR A 227 -37.89 1.00 -2.24
C THR A 227 -36.66 0.27 -1.74
N PHE A 228 -35.73 0.98 -1.11
CA PHE A 228 -34.67 0.41 -0.31
C PHE A 228 -35.21 0.06 1.07
N MET A 229 -35.05 -1.19 1.49
CA MET A 229 -35.41 -1.64 2.83
C MET A 229 -34.17 -2.16 3.54
N SER A 230 -33.86 -1.64 4.73
CA SER A 230 -32.73 -2.13 5.52
C SER A 230 -33.00 -1.99 7.02
N ARG A 231 -32.25 -2.72 7.84
CA ARG A 231 -32.41 -2.69 9.32
C ARG A 231 -32.25 -1.30 9.94
N SER A 232 -31.46 -0.41 9.32
CA SER A 232 -31.24 0.95 9.82
C SER A 232 -32.01 2.03 9.05
N GLY A 233 -32.58 1.71 7.88
CA GLY A 233 -33.21 2.70 7.00
C GLY A 233 -32.28 3.82 6.53
N SER A 234 -30.96 3.61 6.52
CA SER A 234 -29.97 4.67 6.24
C SER A 234 -29.18 4.42 4.96
N LEU A 235 -28.77 5.49 4.29
CA LEU A 235 -27.84 5.47 3.15
C LEU A 235 -26.36 5.56 3.63
N PRO A 236 -25.40 5.08 2.82
CA PRO A 236 -23.97 5.34 3.02
C PRO A 236 -23.67 6.84 3.08
N LYS A 237 -22.62 7.23 3.81
CA LYS A 237 -22.08 8.60 3.73
C LYS A 237 -21.54 8.86 2.32
N VAL A 238 -21.33 10.12 1.95
CA VAL A 238 -20.81 10.49 0.61
C VAL A 238 -19.32 10.73 0.67
N GLN A 239 -18.57 10.21 -0.30
CA GLN A 239 -17.12 10.42 -0.39
C GLN A 239 -16.80 11.83 -0.87
N GLY A 240 -15.90 12.52 -0.16
CA GLY A 240 -15.25 13.73 -0.68
C GLY A 240 -13.86 13.43 -1.25
N GLU A 241 -13.12 14.50 -1.53
CA GLU A 241 -11.78 14.43 -2.12
C GLU A 241 -10.81 13.54 -1.32
N SER A 242 -9.89 12.87 -2.02
CA SER A 242 -8.83 12.08 -1.40
C SER A 242 -7.71 13.00 -0.94
N THR A 243 -7.59 13.21 0.37
CA THR A 243 -6.47 13.93 0.98
C THR A 243 -5.66 12.99 1.88
N PRO A 244 -4.31 13.08 1.86
CA PRO A 244 -3.48 12.34 2.79
C PRO A 244 -3.81 12.67 4.25
N PHE A 245 -3.59 11.69 5.14
CA PHE A 245 -3.75 11.89 6.57
C PHE A 245 -2.43 12.37 7.20
N PRO A 246 -2.30 13.62 7.69
CA PRO A 246 -1.02 14.19 8.13
C PRO A 246 -0.40 13.53 9.36
N ARG A 247 -1.19 12.75 10.12
CA ARG A 247 -0.74 12.02 11.32
C ARG A 247 -0.79 10.51 11.12
N ARG A 248 -0.56 10.03 9.89
CA ARG A 248 -0.52 8.59 9.57
C ARG A 248 0.39 7.82 10.54
N TYR A 249 1.55 8.37 10.92
CA TYR A 249 2.44 7.75 11.90
C TYR A 249 1.75 7.36 13.22
N ALA A 250 0.77 8.13 13.69
CA ALA A 250 0.07 7.85 14.96
C ALA A 250 -0.75 6.55 14.89
N LEU A 251 -1.27 6.20 13.71
CA LEU A 251 -1.96 4.93 13.48
C LEU A 251 -0.98 3.74 13.51
N HIS A 252 0.24 3.94 13.01
CA HIS A 252 1.28 2.90 13.06
C HIS A 252 1.86 2.73 14.46
N ASP A 253 2.05 3.83 15.20
CA ASP A 253 2.39 3.79 16.62
C ASP A 253 1.31 3.04 17.42
N LEU A 254 0.03 3.31 17.16
CA LEU A 254 -1.08 2.58 17.79
C LEU A 254 -1.00 1.08 17.46
N ALA A 255 -0.71 0.71 16.20
CA ALA A 255 -0.57 -0.68 15.78
C ALA A 255 0.54 -1.41 16.55
N LYS A 256 1.72 -0.80 16.69
CA LYS A 256 2.82 -1.38 17.48
C LYS A 256 2.44 -1.53 18.96
N ASN A 257 1.79 -0.51 19.54
CA ASN A 257 1.40 -0.53 20.95
C ASN A 257 0.42 -1.66 21.29
N ILE A 258 -0.59 -1.91 20.45
CA ILE A 258 -1.57 -2.97 20.68
C ILE A 258 -1.01 -4.38 20.39
N GLU A 259 -0.05 -4.49 19.47
CA GLU A 259 0.64 -5.76 19.17
C GLU A 259 1.56 -6.15 20.34
N GLU A 260 2.17 -5.18 21.01
CA GLU A 260 3.00 -5.39 22.19
C GLU A 260 2.17 -5.66 23.47
N ASN A 261 0.91 -5.20 23.54
CA ASN A 261 0.05 -5.32 24.72
C ASN A 261 -1.36 -5.81 24.35
N SER A 262 -1.63 -7.11 24.47
CA SER A 262 -2.85 -7.75 23.92
C SER A 262 -4.12 -7.69 24.79
N ASP A 263 -4.16 -6.90 25.89
CA ASP A 263 -5.28 -6.90 26.83
C ASP A 263 -6.35 -5.85 26.48
N GLU A 264 -7.55 -6.31 26.08
CA GLU A 264 -8.75 -5.52 25.75
C GLU A 264 -8.56 -4.24 24.89
N ASN A 265 -7.88 -4.39 23.74
CA ASN A 265 -7.52 -3.28 22.83
C ASN A 265 -8.67 -2.61 22.06
N LEU A 266 -9.90 -3.12 22.08
CA LEU A 266 -10.99 -2.52 21.29
C LEU A 266 -11.32 -1.09 21.75
N LEU A 267 -11.37 -0.87 23.07
CA LEU A 267 -11.62 0.47 23.61
C LEU A 267 -10.48 1.41 23.26
N GLN A 268 -9.22 0.96 23.39
CA GLN A 268 -8.04 1.75 23.05
C GLN A 268 -8.03 2.14 21.56
N VAL A 269 -8.25 1.18 20.66
CA VAL A 269 -8.32 1.42 19.21
C VAL A 269 -9.42 2.42 18.90
N THR A 270 -10.62 2.22 19.44
CA THR A 270 -11.74 3.14 19.20
C THR A 270 -11.47 4.54 19.77
N SER A 271 -10.95 4.67 21.00
CA SER A 271 -10.64 5.98 21.59
C SER A 271 -9.55 6.72 20.82
N SER A 272 -8.48 6.04 20.42
CA SER A 272 -7.38 6.66 19.68
C SER A 272 -7.80 7.06 18.26
N LEU A 273 -8.63 6.25 17.59
CA LEU A 273 -9.21 6.65 16.30
C LEU A 273 -10.14 7.86 16.44
N MET A 274 -10.94 7.93 17.50
CA MET A 274 -11.81 9.07 17.77
C MET A 274 -11.02 10.33 18.12
N GLU A 275 -9.90 10.21 18.83
CA GLU A 275 -8.98 11.32 19.10
C GLU A 275 -8.36 11.86 17.80
N GLU A 276 -7.90 10.99 16.91
CA GLU A 276 -7.37 11.40 15.61
C GLU A 276 -8.45 12.02 14.70
N ILE A 277 -9.69 11.53 14.77
CA ILE A 277 -10.83 12.18 14.09
C ILE A 277 -11.10 13.57 14.69
N PHE A 278 -11.11 13.70 16.02
CA PHE A 278 -11.29 14.99 16.69
C PHE A 278 -10.21 16.00 16.27
N HIS A 279 -8.95 15.58 16.18
CA HIS A 279 -7.87 16.40 15.65
C HIS A 279 -8.08 16.76 14.17
N ALA A 280 -8.47 15.79 13.35
CA ALA A 280 -8.67 15.99 11.92
C ALA A 280 -9.81 16.97 11.61
N THR A 281 -10.87 16.97 12.41
CA THR A 281 -12.05 17.83 12.24
C THR A 281 -12.00 19.11 13.07
N ASN A 282 -10.90 19.38 13.78
CA ASN A 282 -10.79 20.49 14.74
C ASN A 282 -11.95 20.52 15.76
N GLY A 283 -12.38 19.34 16.20
CA GLY A 283 -13.50 19.16 17.14
C GLY A 283 -14.89 19.29 16.53
N ASP A 284 -15.01 19.40 15.20
CA ASP A 284 -16.30 19.35 14.52
C ASP A 284 -16.86 17.92 14.51
N TRP A 285 -18.05 17.76 15.07
CA TRP A 285 -18.81 16.51 15.12
C TRP A 285 -20.05 16.50 14.21
N THR A 286 -20.26 17.53 13.39
CA THR A 286 -21.41 17.63 12.47
C THR A 286 -21.44 16.47 11.46
N TRP A 287 -20.32 15.81 11.20
CA TRP A 287 -20.29 14.62 10.34
C TRP A 287 -21.04 13.41 10.91
N LEU A 288 -21.23 13.34 12.24
CA LEU A 288 -22.09 12.37 12.92
C LEU A 288 -23.59 12.69 12.79
N HIS A 289 -23.94 13.81 12.14
CA HIS A 289 -25.32 14.18 11.87
C HIS A 289 -26.09 13.03 11.23
N ASN A 290 -27.28 12.80 11.77
CA ASN A 290 -28.22 11.78 11.35
C ASN A 290 -29.64 12.39 11.34
N ASP A 291 -30.11 12.76 10.16
CA ASP A 291 -31.49 13.20 9.92
C ASP A 291 -32.40 11.97 9.70
N GLU A 292 -33.63 12.03 10.19
CA GLU A 292 -34.64 10.99 9.96
C GLU A 292 -35.07 10.94 8.48
N SER A 293 -34.96 12.06 7.76
CA SER A 293 -35.22 12.15 6.32
C SER A 293 -34.00 11.71 5.51
N PRO A 294 -34.09 10.61 4.74
CA PRO A 294 -33.01 10.19 3.84
C PRO A 294 -32.62 11.26 2.82
N VAL A 295 -33.58 12.12 2.41
CA VAL A 295 -33.35 13.21 1.46
C VAL A 295 -32.46 14.28 2.10
N LYS A 296 -32.84 14.80 3.27
CA LYS A 296 -32.08 15.84 3.97
C LYS A 296 -30.69 15.34 4.36
N GLN A 297 -30.60 14.09 4.81
CA GLN A 297 -29.32 13.46 5.13
C GLN A 297 -28.40 13.40 3.92
N LEU A 298 -28.90 12.95 2.76
CA LEU A 298 -28.09 12.83 1.55
C LEU A 298 -27.71 14.21 0.99
N GLU A 299 -28.60 15.21 1.07
CA GLU A 299 -28.27 16.60 0.72
C GLU A 299 -27.13 17.14 1.57
N HIS A 300 -27.21 16.95 2.90
CA HIS A 300 -26.15 17.33 3.83
C HIS A 300 -24.83 16.65 3.48
N ASP A 301 -24.83 15.33 3.28
CA ASP A 301 -23.61 14.57 3.01
C ASP A 301 -22.98 14.95 1.64
N ILE A 302 -23.79 15.24 0.61
CA ILE A 302 -23.30 15.77 -0.67
C ILE A 302 -22.66 17.14 -0.48
N GLN A 303 -23.29 18.05 0.27
CA GLN A 303 -22.73 19.37 0.51
C GLN A 303 -21.42 19.29 1.30
N ALA A 304 -21.36 18.46 2.34
CA ALA A 304 -20.15 18.23 3.10
C ALA A 304 -19.01 17.68 2.22
N ALA A 305 -19.31 16.73 1.33
CA ALA A 305 -18.33 16.21 0.38
C ALA A 305 -17.81 17.27 -0.61
N LYS A 306 -18.69 18.16 -1.10
CA LYS A 306 -18.30 19.25 -2.02
C LYS A 306 -17.53 20.37 -1.34
N SER A 307 -17.84 20.66 -0.09
CA SER A 307 -17.21 21.75 0.67
C SER A 307 -15.93 21.32 1.40
N GLY A 308 -15.54 20.04 1.32
CA GLY A 308 -14.38 19.51 2.05
C GLY A 308 -14.64 19.26 3.54
N ASN A 309 -15.88 19.36 4.04
CA ASN A 309 -16.23 19.10 5.44
C ASN A 309 -16.32 17.59 5.73
N VAL A 310 -15.32 16.84 5.29
CA VAL A 310 -15.22 15.37 5.40
C VAL A 310 -13.87 14.92 5.94
N GLU A 311 -13.18 15.76 6.71
CA GLU A 311 -11.84 15.51 7.25
C GLU A 311 -11.75 14.26 8.15
N TRP A 312 -12.87 13.73 8.64
CA TRP A 312 -12.90 12.42 9.31
C TRP A 312 -12.56 11.25 8.35
N GLN A 313 -12.84 11.40 7.04
CA GLN A 313 -12.60 10.38 6.03
C GLN A 313 -11.11 10.11 5.83
N LYS A 314 -10.24 11.12 5.90
CA LYS A 314 -8.78 10.91 5.78
C LYS A 314 -8.25 10.03 6.92
N VAL A 315 -8.80 10.13 8.13
CA VAL A 315 -8.40 9.24 9.24
C VAL A 315 -8.80 7.80 8.94
N LEU A 316 -10.07 7.56 8.56
CA LEU A 316 -10.54 6.21 8.22
C LEU A 316 -9.81 5.61 7.02
N ARG A 317 -9.52 6.41 5.99
CA ARG A 317 -8.68 5.99 4.85
C ARG A 317 -7.25 5.67 5.30
N GLY A 318 -6.68 6.50 6.18
CA GLY A 318 -5.36 6.29 6.79
C GLY A 318 -5.21 5.00 7.58
N THR A 319 -6.32 4.38 8.01
CA THR A 319 -6.29 3.06 8.68
C THR A 319 -6.07 1.89 7.72
N ALA A 320 -6.23 2.05 6.40
CA ALA A 320 -6.10 0.96 5.42
C ALA A 320 -4.86 0.06 5.61
N PRO A 321 -3.63 0.57 5.84
CA PRO A 321 -2.45 -0.27 6.04
C PRO A 321 -2.37 -0.98 7.40
N VAL A 322 -3.18 -0.58 8.40
CA VAL A 322 -3.03 -1.05 9.80
C VAL A 322 -4.30 -1.67 10.39
N ILE A 323 -5.46 -1.52 9.74
CA ILE A 323 -6.73 -2.00 10.28
C ILE A 323 -6.75 -3.51 10.50
N GLU A 324 -6.06 -4.29 9.65
CA GLU A 324 -5.96 -5.74 9.82
C GLU A 324 -5.08 -6.11 11.02
N ARG A 325 -4.05 -5.31 11.30
CA ARG A 325 -3.19 -5.48 12.49
C ARG A 325 -3.97 -5.20 13.76
N TYR A 326 -4.81 -4.17 13.74
CA TYR A 326 -5.75 -3.89 14.83
C TYR A 326 -6.68 -5.06 15.05
N TRP A 327 -7.33 -5.51 14.00
CA TRP A 327 -8.30 -6.59 14.04
C TRP A 327 -7.71 -7.91 14.55
N ASN A 328 -6.55 -8.31 14.03
CA ASN A 328 -5.86 -9.55 14.41
C ASN A 328 -5.38 -9.54 15.87
N SER A 329 -5.11 -8.35 16.43
CA SER A 329 -4.73 -8.19 17.83
C SER A 329 -5.93 -8.17 18.79
N LEU A 330 -7.17 -8.13 18.29
CA LEU A 330 -8.36 -8.15 19.13
C LEU A 330 -8.69 -9.57 19.60
N PRO A 331 -9.05 -9.78 20.87
CA PRO A 331 -9.63 -11.03 21.33
C PRO A 331 -10.91 -11.38 20.55
N ALA A 332 -11.17 -12.68 20.34
CA ALA A 332 -12.34 -13.15 19.60
C ALA A 332 -13.68 -12.58 20.11
N LYS A 333 -13.82 -12.36 21.43
CA LYS A 333 -15.00 -11.71 22.02
C LYS A 333 -15.18 -10.26 21.55
N SER A 334 -14.08 -9.51 21.42
CA SER A 334 -14.09 -8.12 20.96
C SER A 334 -14.36 -8.04 19.45
N GLN A 335 -13.81 -8.96 18.66
CA GLN A 335 -14.14 -9.12 17.25
C GLN A 335 -15.64 -9.39 17.07
N GLN A 336 -16.21 -10.33 17.85
CA GLN A 336 -17.64 -10.64 17.81
C GLN A 336 -18.49 -9.43 18.22
N LEU A 337 -18.14 -8.74 19.31
CA LEU A 337 -18.83 -7.52 19.72
C LEU A 337 -18.82 -6.46 18.62
N PHE A 338 -17.69 -6.29 17.94
CA PHE A 338 -17.57 -5.39 16.80
C PHE A 338 -18.51 -5.80 15.66
N MET A 339 -18.52 -7.07 15.28
CA MET A 339 -19.39 -7.58 14.22
C MET A 339 -20.88 -7.38 14.54
N ASP A 340 -21.26 -7.60 15.79
CA ASP A 340 -22.66 -7.51 16.22
C ASP A 340 -23.17 -6.07 16.38
N LYS A 341 -22.31 -5.15 16.85
CA LYS A 341 -22.74 -3.80 17.26
C LYS A 341 -22.22 -2.68 16.35
N PHE A 342 -21.02 -2.82 15.79
CA PHE A 342 -20.30 -1.71 15.17
C PHE A 342 -20.03 -1.89 13.68
N PHE A 343 -20.13 -3.11 13.14
CA PHE A 343 -19.85 -3.39 11.73
C PHE A 343 -20.74 -2.60 10.76
N SER A 344 -22.05 -2.53 10.99
CA SER A 344 -22.94 -1.81 10.06
C SER A 344 -22.68 -0.30 10.04
N PRO A 345 -22.54 0.40 11.19
CA PRO A 345 -22.03 1.77 11.22
C PRO A 345 -20.67 1.91 10.53
N TRP A 346 -19.70 1.06 10.85
CA TRP A 346 -18.37 1.09 10.23
C TRP A 346 -18.45 1.07 8.71
N MET A 347 -19.23 0.15 8.14
CA MET A 347 -19.40 0.05 6.69
C MET A 347 -20.06 1.31 6.09
N ARG A 348 -21.00 1.95 6.80
CA ARG A 348 -21.67 3.20 6.36
C ARG A 348 -20.69 4.36 6.21
N TYR A 349 -19.73 4.48 7.14
CA TYR A 349 -18.75 5.56 7.16
C TYR A 349 -17.52 5.23 6.30
N ARG A 350 -17.02 3.99 6.34
CA ARG A 350 -15.78 3.59 5.65
C ARG A 350 -15.95 3.45 4.15
N HIS A 351 -17.11 2.99 3.70
CA HIS A 351 -17.43 2.74 2.29
C HIS A 351 -18.52 3.70 1.81
N GLY A 352 -18.15 4.98 1.73
CA GLY A 352 -19.07 6.01 1.26
C GLY A 352 -19.46 5.84 -0.21
N MET A 353 -20.55 6.48 -0.61
CA MET A 353 -21.03 6.55 -1.99
C MET A 353 -20.21 7.58 -2.79
N PRO A 354 -19.76 7.26 -4.01
CA PRO A 354 -19.24 8.27 -4.94
C PRO A 354 -20.23 9.41 -5.13
N ILE A 355 -19.75 10.64 -5.20
CA ILE A 355 -20.62 11.83 -5.24
C ILE A 355 -21.57 11.83 -6.44
N GLN A 356 -21.13 11.33 -7.60
CA GLN A 356 -21.96 11.23 -8.80
C GLN A 356 -23.15 10.28 -8.58
N ASN A 357 -22.93 9.15 -7.89
CA ASN A 357 -24.00 8.22 -7.54
C ASN A 357 -24.92 8.81 -6.47
N ALA A 358 -24.38 9.55 -5.50
CA ALA A 358 -25.17 10.24 -4.49
C ALA A 358 -26.13 11.26 -5.11
N GLU A 359 -25.69 12.03 -6.10
CA GLU A 359 -26.53 12.97 -6.83
C GLU A 359 -27.64 12.28 -7.63
N LYS A 360 -27.34 11.15 -8.29
CA LYS A 360 -28.35 10.33 -8.99
C LYS A 360 -29.42 9.79 -8.02
N ILE A 361 -28.99 9.21 -6.90
CA ILE A 361 -29.90 8.71 -5.85
C ILE A 361 -30.75 9.84 -5.27
N LEU A 362 -30.16 11.01 -5.00
CA LEU A 362 -30.90 12.17 -4.53
C LEU A 362 -31.96 12.60 -5.55
N GLY A 363 -31.65 12.58 -6.84
CA GLY A 363 -32.60 12.83 -7.91
C GLY A 363 -33.79 11.88 -7.88
N LEU A 364 -33.55 10.57 -7.69
CA LEU A 364 -34.62 9.56 -7.58
C LEU A 364 -35.49 9.76 -6.33
N LEU A 365 -34.88 10.11 -5.19
CA LEU A 365 -35.60 10.40 -3.96
C LEU A 365 -36.49 11.64 -4.11
N LYS A 366 -35.97 12.72 -4.70
CA LYS A 366 -36.73 13.98 -4.91
C LYS A 366 -37.91 13.82 -5.87
N LYS A 367 -37.77 12.94 -6.88
CA LYS A 367 -38.87 12.58 -7.79
C LYS A 367 -39.92 11.67 -7.13
N GLY A 368 -39.66 11.16 -5.92
CA GLY A 368 -40.51 10.18 -5.25
C GLY A 368 -40.46 8.77 -5.86
N GLN A 369 -39.57 8.55 -6.83
CA GLN A 369 -39.38 7.26 -7.48
C GLN A 369 -38.64 6.28 -6.56
N LEU A 370 -37.67 6.76 -5.78
CA LEU A 370 -36.98 5.97 -4.76
C LEU A 370 -37.49 6.35 -3.36
N ARG A 371 -37.65 5.36 -2.50
CA ARG A 371 -37.89 5.52 -1.06
C ARG A 371 -36.90 4.70 -0.25
N VAL A 372 -36.64 5.10 0.98
CA VAL A 372 -35.83 4.32 1.93
C VAL A 372 -36.67 4.05 3.17
N ALA A 373 -36.70 2.80 3.60
CA ALA A 373 -37.51 2.35 4.72
C ALA A 373 -36.67 1.47 5.66
N GLN A 374 -37.05 1.50 6.94
CA GLN A 374 -36.55 0.54 7.90
C GLN A 374 -37.40 -0.73 7.82
N GLY A 375 -36.75 -1.90 7.76
CA GLY A 375 -37.41 -3.20 7.73
C GLY A 375 -36.40 -4.34 7.82
N ASP A 376 -36.89 -5.58 7.88
CA ASP A 376 -36.04 -6.75 8.13
C ASP A 376 -36.29 -7.89 7.12
N ARG A 377 -37.44 -8.58 7.22
CA ARG A 377 -37.73 -9.80 6.45
C ARG A 377 -38.78 -9.58 5.38
N VAL A 378 -38.65 -10.35 4.29
CA VAL A 378 -39.64 -10.41 3.21
C VAL A 378 -40.38 -11.74 3.28
N GLN A 379 -41.71 -11.68 3.18
CA GLN A 379 -42.61 -12.83 3.14
C GLN A 379 -43.22 -12.98 1.75
N TRP A 380 -43.65 -14.20 1.43
CA TRP A 380 -44.36 -14.52 0.19
C TRP A 380 -45.76 -15.05 0.50
N ASP A 381 -46.76 -14.42 -0.09
CA ASP A 381 -48.17 -14.80 0.02
C ASP A 381 -48.87 -14.56 -1.34
N GLY A 382 -48.22 -15.01 -2.43
CA GLY A 382 -48.60 -14.72 -3.82
C GLY A 382 -48.02 -13.42 -4.37
N ILE A 383 -47.53 -12.53 -3.50
CA ILE A 383 -46.71 -11.35 -3.79
C ILE A 383 -45.69 -11.18 -2.66
N PHE A 384 -44.56 -10.50 -2.91
CA PHE A 384 -43.61 -10.21 -1.83
C PHE A 384 -44.17 -9.12 -0.93
N LYS A 385 -44.21 -9.39 0.37
CA LYS A 385 -44.71 -8.49 1.40
C LYS A 385 -43.62 -8.21 2.44
N ALA A 386 -43.47 -6.96 2.85
CA ALA A 386 -42.54 -6.59 3.91
C ALA A 386 -43.13 -5.52 4.83
N GLN A 387 -43.08 -5.76 6.15
CA GLN A 387 -43.46 -4.76 7.14
C GLN A 387 -42.31 -3.78 7.33
N THR A 388 -42.60 -2.48 7.13
CA THR A 388 -41.58 -1.43 7.19
C THR A 388 -42.04 -0.22 8.02
N SER A 389 -41.11 0.69 8.28
CA SER A 389 -41.39 1.98 8.93
C SER A 389 -42.34 2.89 8.14
N ILE A 390 -42.53 2.63 6.84
CA ILE A 390 -43.45 3.37 5.97
C ILE A 390 -44.75 2.59 5.68
N GLY A 391 -45.01 1.52 6.44
CA GLY A 391 -46.17 0.64 6.29
C GLY A 391 -45.86 -0.71 5.66
N LEU A 392 -46.91 -1.46 5.35
CA LEU A 392 -46.79 -2.72 4.60
C LEU A 392 -46.46 -2.41 3.15
N LEU A 393 -45.35 -2.95 2.66
CA LEU A 393 -44.97 -2.86 1.26
C LEU A 393 -45.31 -4.16 0.54
N GLU A 394 -45.90 -4.03 -0.64
CA GLU A 394 -46.13 -5.14 -1.56
C GLU A 394 -45.41 -4.86 -2.89
N ALA A 395 -44.59 -5.81 -3.34
CA ALA A 395 -43.84 -5.70 -4.58
C ALA A 395 -43.84 -7.04 -5.34
N PRO A 396 -44.02 -7.04 -6.68
CA PRO A 396 -43.86 -8.23 -7.49
C PRO A 396 -42.39 -8.62 -7.70
N TYR A 397 -41.44 -7.69 -7.48
CA TYR A 397 -40.01 -7.93 -7.65
C TYR A 397 -39.22 -7.55 -6.41
N VAL A 398 -38.29 -8.42 -6.02
CA VAL A 398 -37.36 -8.22 -4.89
C VAL A 398 -35.93 -8.44 -5.36
N ILE A 399 -35.04 -7.49 -5.05
CA ILE A 399 -33.60 -7.62 -5.32
C ILE A 399 -32.87 -7.67 -3.98
N GLU A 400 -32.12 -8.75 -3.74
CA GLU A 400 -31.34 -8.87 -2.52
C GLU A 400 -29.95 -8.21 -2.67
N ALA A 401 -29.69 -7.17 -1.88
CA ALA A 401 -28.45 -6.39 -1.90
C ALA A 401 -27.81 -6.36 -0.49
N THR A 402 -27.75 -7.52 0.16
CA THR A 402 -27.34 -7.65 1.58
C THR A 402 -25.82 -7.76 1.78
N GLY A 403 -25.05 -7.84 0.69
CA GLY A 403 -23.59 -7.80 0.70
C GLY A 403 -22.96 -9.15 0.38
N GLN A 404 -21.84 -9.44 1.02
CA GLN A 404 -21.01 -10.62 0.74
C GLN A 404 -21.23 -11.71 1.79
N GLU A 405 -21.39 -12.95 1.34
CA GLU A 405 -21.41 -14.13 2.19
C GLU A 405 -19.98 -14.53 2.54
N CYS A 406 -19.76 -14.84 3.82
CA CYS A 406 -18.49 -15.42 4.27
C CYS A 406 -18.70 -16.59 5.24
N GLN A 407 -19.93 -16.96 5.58
CA GLN A 407 -20.21 -18.18 6.33
C GLN A 407 -20.13 -19.37 5.38
N LEU A 408 -19.17 -20.27 5.63
CA LEU A 408 -18.82 -21.34 4.68
C LEU A 408 -19.99 -22.32 4.44
N ASP A 409 -20.85 -22.54 5.45
CA ASP A 409 -22.04 -23.39 5.38
C ASP A 409 -23.16 -22.80 4.50
N ARG A 410 -23.09 -21.50 4.18
CA ARG A 410 -24.06 -20.79 3.33
C ARG A 410 -23.54 -20.52 1.92
N ILE A 411 -22.28 -20.83 1.65
CA ILE A 411 -21.69 -20.65 0.33
C ILE A 411 -21.98 -21.90 -0.51
N GLU A 412 -22.69 -21.71 -1.62
CA GLU A 412 -22.93 -22.74 -2.63
C GLU A 412 -21.69 -22.93 -3.51
N SER A 413 -20.69 -23.65 -3.00
CA SER A 413 -19.48 -24.02 -3.75
C SER A 413 -19.06 -25.44 -3.40
N PRO A 414 -19.14 -26.41 -4.33
CA PRO A 414 -18.70 -27.78 -4.11
C PRO A 414 -17.23 -27.86 -3.65
N LEU A 415 -16.37 -27.01 -4.21
CA LEU A 415 -14.96 -26.93 -3.84
C LEU A 415 -14.76 -26.54 -2.37
N ILE A 416 -15.49 -25.53 -1.89
CA ILE A 416 -15.43 -25.11 -0.48
C ILE A 416 -15.99 -26.20 0.43
N GLN A 417 -17.14 -26.79 0.07
CA GLN A 417 -17.78 -27.86 0.83
C GLN A 417 -16.82 -29.06 0.98
N SER A 418 -16.25 -29.53 -0.13
CA SER A 418 -15.21 -30.57 -0.14
C SER A 418 -14.04 -30.23 0.77
N ALA A 419 -13.49 -29.01 0.65
CA ALA A 419 -12.33 -28.61 1.44
C ALA A 419 -12.62 -28.53 2.94
N VAL A 420 -13.85 -28.14 3.33
CA VAL A 420 -14.31 -28.14 4.73
C VAL A 420 -14.52 -29.57 5.24
N GLU A 421 -15.20 -30.42 4.47
CA GLU A 421 -15.46 -31.82 4.82
C GLU A 421 -14.17 -32.62 5.05
N LYS A 422 -13.14 -32.34 4.25
CA LYS A 422 -11.81 -32.95 4.36
C LYS A 422 -10.88 -32.26 5.37
N GLY A 423 -11.35 -31.23 6.07
CA GLY A 423 -10.61 -30.52 7.10
C GLY A 423 -9.46 -29.63 6.58
N LEU A 424 -9.42 -29.33 5.28
CA LEU A 424 -8.44 -28.45 4.64
C LEU A 424 -8.75 -26.97 4.88
N LEU A 425 -10.03 -26.61 5.04
CA LEU A 425 -10.50 -25.30 5.45
C LEU A 425 -11.22 -25.40 6.79
N LYS A 426 -10.85 -24.54 7.74
CA LYS A 426 -11.52 -24.43 9.05
C LYS A 426 -12.29 -23.13 9.11
N PRO A 427 -13.57 -23.12 9.54
CA PRO A 427 -14.32 -21.87 9.71
C PRO A 427 -13.69 -20.96 10.79
N HIS A 428 -13.59 -19.67 10.52
CA HIS A 428 -13.20 -18.66 11.52
C HIS A 428 -14.45 -18.10 12.23
N SER A 429 -14.37 -17.81 13.53
CA SER A 429 -15.53 -17.37 14.33
C SER A 429 -16.14 -16.04 13.86
N ALA A 430 -15.32 -15.14 13.33
CA ALA A 430 -15.78 -13.88 12.73
C ALA A 430 -16.21 -14.00 11.24
N GLY A 431 -16.36 -15.23 10.73
CA GLY A 431 -16.71 -15.57 9.36
C GLY A 431 -15.49 -15.80 8.46
N GLY A 432 -15.66 -16.56 7.39
CA GLY A 432 -14.60 -16.97 6.49
C GLY A 432 -13.84 -18.21 6.98
N VAL A 433 -12.63 -18.37 6.47
CA VAL A 433 -11.67 -19.43 6.80
C VAL A 433 -10.64 -18.89 7.79
N ASP A 434 -10.23 -19.73 8.74
CA ASP A 434 -9.08 -19.49 9.60
C ASP A 434 -7.79 -19.67 8.80
N VAL A 435 -7.04 -18.57 8.65
CA VAL A 435 -5.77 -18.53 7.92
C VAL A 435 -4.69 -17.90 8.77
N GLU A 436 -3.45 -18.31 8.55
CA GLU A 436 -2.28 -17.66 9.12
C GLU A 436 -2.20 -16.19 8.70
N PHE A 437 -2.02 -15.31 9.69
CA PHE A 437 -2.08 -13.87 9.47
C PHE A 437 -1.06 -13.34 8.49
N ASP A 438 0.08 -13.99 8.22
CA ASP A 438 1.13 -13.47 7.32
C ASP A 438 1.23 -14.22 5.98
N SER A 439 0.86 -15.49 5.92
CA SER A 439 0.98 -16.32 4.71
C SER A 439 -0.35 -16.54 3.99
N LEU A 440 -1.47 -16.17 4.63
CA LEU A 440 -2.83 -16.54 4.22
C LEU A 440 -3.02 -18.06 4.02
N ARG A 441 -2.18 -18.87 4.68
CA ARG A 441 -2.22 -20.32 4.62
C ARG A 441 -3.36 -20.84 5.50
N ALA A 442 -4.29 -21.60 4.91
CA ALA A 442 -5.38 -22.27 5.63
C ALA A 442 -4.96 -23.66 6.14
N SER A 443 -4.18 -24.37 5.32
CA SER A 443 -3.47 -25.60 5.68
C SER A 443 -2.22 -25.74 4.81
N GLU A 444 -1.34 -26.69 5.11
CA GLU A 444 -0.07 -26.86 4.38
C GLU A 444 -0.27 -26.91 2.85
N GLY A 445 0.39 -26.05 2.07
CA GLY A 445 0.18 -26.01 0.61
C GLY A 445 -1.22 -25.51 0.16
N LEU A 446 -2.08 -25.01 1.05
CA LEU A 446 -3.37 -24.41 0.68
C LEU A 446 -3.48 -22.98 1.23
N HIS A 447 -3.57 -22.01 0.31
CA HIS A 447 -3.75 -20.60 0.62
C HIS A 447 -5.12 -20.11 0.15
N VAL A 448 -5.64 -19.08 0.81
CA VAL A 448 -6.94 -18.47 0.48
C VAL A 448 -6.79 -16.96 0.42
N ILE A 449 -7.44 -16.29 -0.53
CA ILE A 449 -7.38 -14.82 -0.67
C ILE A 449 -8.78 -14.23 -0.85
N GLY A 450 -8.95 -12.97 -0.46
CA GLY A 450 -10.18 -12.21 -0.68
C GLY A 450 -11.22 -12.46 0.40
N SER A 451 -12.51 -12.41 0.03
CA SER A 451 -13.64 -12.38 0.98
C SER A 451 -13.66 -13.51 2.00
N LEU A 452 -13.17 -14.69 1.61
CA LEU A 452 -13.06 -15.85 2.50
C LEU A 452 -12.11 -15.65 3.68
N THR A 453 -11.23 -14.65 3.65
CA THR A 453 -10.26 -14.40 4.72
C THR A 453 -10.70 -13.30 5.69
N ARG A 454 -11.96 -12.85 5.60
CA ARG A 454 -12.52 -11.76 6.42
C ARG A 454 -12.36 -12.00 7.92
N GLY A 455 -12.39 -13.26 8.36
CA GLY A 455 -12.23 -13.62 9.77
C GLY A 455 -10.89 -13.17 10.35
N THR A 456 -9.81 -13.42 9.61
CA THR A 456 -8.44 -13.05 10.01
C THR A 456 -8.09 -11.62 9.64
N HIS A 457 -8.52 -11.15 8.46
CA HIS A 457 -8.05 -9.87 7.89
C HIS A 457 -9.04 -8.72 8.00
N PHE A 458 -10.34 -8.99 8.18
CA PHE A 458 -11.46 -8.03 8.20
C PHE A 458 -11.64 -7.18 6.92
N TYR A 459 -10.61 -6.45 6.50
CA TYR A 459 -10.62 -5.54 5.36
C TYR A 459 -10.09 -6.22 4.08
N VAL A 460 -10.94 -7.01 3.43
CA VAL A 460 -10.52 -7.96 2.38
C VAL A 460 -11.01 -7.65 0.96
N SER A 461 -11.83 -6.61 0.79
CA SER A 461 -12.50 -6.31 -0.49
C SER A 461 -11.87 -5.17 -1.29
N ALA A 462 -10.89 -4.48 -0.71
CA ALA A 462 -10.21 -3.36 -1.34
C ALA A 462 -9.02 -3.85 -2.18
N ILE A 463 -8.80 -3.26 -3.36
CA ILE A 463 -7.80 -3.73 -4.33
C ILE A 463 -6.36 -3.60 -3.78
N ASP A 464 -6.06 -2.53 -3.07
CA ASP A 464 -4.79 -2.34 -2.37
C ASP A 464 -4.50 -3.48 -1.37
N ARG A 465 -5.52 -3.97 -0.67
CA ARG A 465 -5.39 -5.14 0.23
C ARG A 465 -5.23 -6.43 -0.53
N VAL A 466 -5.96 -6.63 -1.63
CA VAL A 466 -5.77 -7.79 -2.51
C VAL A 466 -4.33 -7.85 -3.03
N ALA A 467 -3.76 -6.72 -3.45
CA ALA A 467 -2.36 -6.65 -3.86
C ALA A 467 -1.38 -7.00 -2.72
N ALA A 468 -1.64 -6.51 -1.50
CA ALA A 468 -0.84 -6.85 -0.32
C ALA A 468 -0.92 -8.34 0.06
N HIS A 469 -2.12 -8.93 0.02
CA HIS A 469 -2.31 -10.36 0.28
C HIS A 469 -1.68 -11.23 -0.80
N ALA A 470 -1.75 -10.82 -2.07
CA ALA A 470 -1.08 -11.50 -3.17
C ALA A 470 0.45 -11.50 -2.99
N ALA A 471 1.04 -10.38 -2.56
CA ALA A 471 2.48 -10.29 -2.29
C ALA A 471 2.93 -11.26 -1.19
N ARG A 472 2.12 -11.39 -0.14
CA ARG A 472 2.35 -12.30 0.97
C ARG A 472 2.18 -13.78 0.61
N ILE A 473 1.20 -14.11 -0.24
CA ILE A 473 1.07 -15.46 -0.79
C ILE A 473 2.26 -15.79 -1.69
N ALA A 474 2.70 -14.84 -2.53
CA ALA A 474 3.90 -15.03 -3.35
C ALA A 474 5.14 -15.24 -2.50
N ASP A 475 5.31 -14.50 -1.38
CA ASP A 475 6.37 -14.75 -0.41
C ASP A 475 6.30 -16.18 0.14
N ALA A 476 5.12 -16.61 0.62
CA ALA A 476 4.95 -17.94 1.20
C ALA A 476 5.19 -19.08 0.21
N VAL A 477 4.69 -18.96 -1.04
CA VAL A 477 4.84 -19.98 -2.09
C VAL A 477 6.28 -20.07 -2.60
N THR A 478 7.04 -18.96 -2.56
CA THR A 478 8.45 -18.91 -2.99
C THR A 478 9.43 -19.03 -1.82
N GLU A 479 8.94 -19.40 -0.64
CA GLU A 479 9.72 -19.57 0.60
C GLU A 479 10.56 -18.33 0.95
N GLU A 480 10.05 -17.14 0.62
CA GLU A 480 10.63 -15.89 1.06
C GLU A 480 10.21 -15.60 2.51
N PRO A 481 11.16 -15.25 3.40
CA PRO A 481 10.81 -14.94 4.79
C PRO A 481 9.84 -13.76 4.88
N ILE A 482 8.89 -13.86 5.80
CA ILE A 482 7.86 -12.84 6.04
C ILE A 482 8.53 -11.53 6.49
N ALA A 483 8.14 -10.42 5.85
CA ALA A 483 8.60 -9.09 6.24
C ALA A 483 7.74 -8.51 7.37
N SER A 484 8.38 -8.11 8.45
CA SER A 484 7.75 -7.38 9.56
C SER A 484 7.75 -5.86 9.31
N PRO A 485 6.67 -5.12 9.64
CA PRO A 485 6.66 -3.67 9.56
C PRO A 485 7.70 -3.03 10.50
N LEU A 486 8.60 -2.23 9.95
CA LEU A 486 9.63 -1.50 10.69
C LEU A 486 9.25 -0.04 10.90
N HIS A 487 9.59 0.51 12.07
CA HIS A 487 9.65 1.94 12.30
C HIS A 487 11.09 2.43 12.10
N ILE A 488 11.31 3.30 11.12
CA ILE A 488 12.65 3.62 10.61
C ILE A 488 12.97 5.10 10.85
N ALA A 489 13.93 5.39 11.72
CA ALA A 489 14.46 6.73 11.92
C ALA A 489 15.49 7.09 10.85
N ILE A 490 15.20 8.09 10.03
CA ILE A 490 16.13 8.66 9.05
C ILE A 490 16.78 9.90 9.66
N PHE A 491 18.04 9.80 10.04
CA PHE A 491 18.86 10.93 10.51
C PHE A 491 19.43 11.66 9.29
N LEU A 492 18.70 12.67 8.84
CA LEU A 492 18.93 13.30 7.56
C LEU A 492 19.93 14.47 7.67
N GLY A 493 20.98 14.44 6.87
CA GLY A 493 21.86 15.59 6.66
C GLY A 493 21.13 16.77 6.03
N SER A 494 21.66 17.98 6.19
CA SER A 494 21.11 19.21 5.59
C SER A 494 21.55 19.47 4.14
N ASP A 495 22.27 18.54 3.51
CA ASP A 495 22.76 18.70 2.15
C ASP A 495 21.76 18.25 1.06
N LEU A 496 22.02 18.66 -0.17
CA LEU A 496 21.22 18.34 -1.35
C LEU A 496 21.02 16.83 -1.52
N PHE A 497 22.10 16.05 -1.44
CA PHE A 497 22.06 14.63 -1.79
C PHE A 497 21.43 13.76 -0.71
N SER A 498 21.56 14.12 0.57
CA SER A 498 20.77 13.48 1.63
C SER A 498 19.27 13.69 1.40
N HIS A 499 18.85 14.91 1.05
CA HIS A 499 17.44 15.21 0.75
C HIS A 499 16.91 14.48 -0.50
N LEU A 500 17.66 14.45 -1.60
CA LEU A 500 17.29 13.69 -2.80
C LEU A 500 17.18 12.19 -2.51
N MET A 501 18.09 11.66 -1.67
CA MET A 501 18.07 10.27 -1.24
C MET A 501 16.84 9.96 -0.38
N ALA A 502 16.51 10.79 0.60
CA ALA A 502 15.29 10.63 1.40
C ALA A 502 14.01 10.70 0.56
N SER A 503 13.96 11.63 -0.39
CA SER A 503 12.85 11.77 -1.35
C SER A 503 12.63 10.51 -2.20
N THR A 504 13.71 9.78 -2.49
CA THR A 504 13.67 8.50 -3.20
C THR A 504 13.32 7.32 -2.29
N LEU A 505 13.86 7.32 -1.07
CA LEU A 505 13.77 6.21 -0.12
C LEU A 505 12.41 6.14 0.59
N VAL A 506 11.86 7.26 1.04
CA VAL A 506 10.63 7.29 1.85
C VAL A 506 9.44 6.63 1.15
N PRO A 507 9.14 6.91 -0.14
CA PRO A 507 8.04 6.22 -0.84
C PRO A 507 8.25 4.71 -0.92
N GLN A 508 9.49 4.25 -1.12
CA GLN A 508 9.83 2.82 -1.16
C GLN A 508 9.60 2.14 0.19
N LEU A 509 10.01 2.79 1.29
CA LEU A 509 9.77 2.26 2.63
C LEU A 509 8.28 2.16 2.94
N LEU A 510 7.50 3.18 2.59
CA LEU A 510 6.04 3.17 2.76
C LEU A 510 5.36 2.08 1.92
N ALA A 511 5.80 1.91 0.67
CA ALA A 511 5.35 0.86 -0.23
C ALA A 511 5.70 -0.55 0.29
N ALA A 512 6.82 -0.70 0.99
CA ALA A 512 7.19 -1.94 1.68
C ALA A 512 6.45 -2.15 3.02
N GLY A 513 5.53 -1.25 3.41
CA GLY A 513 4.76 -1.35 4.65
C GLY A 513 5.49 -0.85 5.90
N HIS A 514 6.61 -0.15 5.75
CA HIS A 514 7.35 0.46 6.86
C HIS A 514 6.86 1.88 7.17
N THR A 515 7.23 2.40 8.34
CA THR A 515 6.90 3.76 8.79
C THR A 515 8.19 4.57 8.97
N PRO A 516 8.53 5.46 8.02
CA PRO A 516 9.71 6.32 8.16
C PRO A 516 9.43 7.55 9.05
N PHE A 517 10.44 7.93 9.84
CA PHE A 517 10.49 9.10 10.70
C PHE A 517 11.73 9.93 10.32
N ILE A 518 11.55 11.13 9.80
CA ILE A 518 12.68 11.99 9.43
C ILE A 518 13.06 12.86 10.62
N PHE A 519 14.29 12.71 11.08
CA PHE A 519 14.90 13.59 12.05
C PHE A 519 15.92 14.48 11.33
N LEU A 520 15.92 15.78 11.63
CA LEU A 520 16.81 16.78 11.05
C LEU A 520 17.80 17.26 12.13
N PRO A 521 18.94 16.58 12.33
CA PRO A 521 19.93 16.98 13.33
C PRO A 521 20.52 18.35 13.04
N ALA A 522 20.56 19.21 14.06
CA ALA A 522 21.12 20.54 13.94
C ALA A 522 22.60 20.47 13.53
N HIS A 523 22.95 21.19 12.46
CA HIS A 523 24.33 21.36 12.03
C HIS A 523 24.96 22.56 12.75
N LYS A 524 25.93 22.32 13.65
CA LYS A 524 26.68 23.38 14.31
C LYS A 524 27.97 23.68 13.55
N ALA A 525 27.99 24.77 12.78
CA ALA A 525 29.22 25.28 12.21
C ALA A 525 30.08 25.91 13.32
N ASN A 526 31.15 25.24 13.74
CA ASN A 526 32.09 25.80 14.70
C ASN A 526 33.39 26.14 13.96
N ARG A 527 33.48 27.34 13.37
CA ARG A 527 34.68 27.78 12.67
C ARG A 527 35.15 29.12 13.22
N LYS A 528 36.41 29.15 13.68
CA LYS A 528 37.11 30.35 14.17
C LYS A 528 37.62 31.26 13.03
N THR A 529 37.67 30.73 11.80
CA THR A 529 38.23 31.42 10.62
C THR A 529 37.34 31.22 9.39
N THR A 530 37.37 32.18 8.48
CA THR A 530 36.66 32.11 7.19
C THR A 530 37.31 31.05 6.29
N PRO A 531 36.56 30.07 5.75
CA PRO A 531 37.11 29.06 4.85
C PRO A 531 37.56 29.65 3.49
N PRO A 532 38.47 28.96 2.77
CA PRO A 532 38.79 29.24 1.38
C PRO A 532 37.54 29.32 0.49
N PHE A 533 37.62 30.07 -0.61
CA PHE A 533 36.50 30.31 -1.53
C PHE A 533 35.83 29.00 -1.99
N ASP A 534 36.59 28.01 -2.46
CA ASP A 534 36.07 26.75 -3.00
C ASP A 534 35.24 25.97 -1.97
N LEU A 535 35.62 26.05 -0.68
CA LEU A 535 34.86 25.41 0.40
C LEU A 535 33.61 26.21 0.79
N ARG A 536 33.63 27.54 0.64
CA ARG A 536 32.43 28.38 0.81
C ARG A 536 31.45 28.14 -0.34
N GLU A 537 31.95 28.09 -1.56
CA GLU A 537 31.18 27.78 -2.77
C GLU A 537 30.55 26.39 -2.69
N LEU A 538 31.34 25.37 -2.34
CA LEU A 538 30.82 24.02 -2.08
C LEU A 538 29.72 24.04 -1.01
N THR A 539 29.95 24.72 0.13
CA THR A 539 28.95 24.81 1.20
C THR A 539 27.65 25.48 0.73
N PHE A 540 27.77 26.51 -0.13
CA PHE A 540 26.61 27.20 -0.67
C PHE A 540 25.77 26.27 -1.56
N PHE A 541 26.37 25.64 -2.56
CA PHE A 541 25.65 24.75 -3.49
C PHE A 541 25.21 23.43 -2.87
N GLU A 542 26.03 22.84 -2.01
CA GLU A 542 25.69 21.56 -1.35
C GLU A 542 24.58 21.72 -0.32
N ARG A 543 24.44 22.89 0.33
CA ARG A 543 23.54 23.05 1.49
C ARG A 543 22.75 24.35 1.50
N GLU A 544 23.40 25.51 1.44
CA GLU A 544 22.69 26.77 1.70
C GLU A 544 21.63 27.07 0.66
N LEU A 545 21.89 26.77 -0.61
CA LEU A 545 20.95 26.96 -1.70
C LEU A 545 19.67 26.15 -1.47
N LEU A 546 19.79 24.86 -1.11
CA LEU A 546 18.66 24.02 -0.73
C LEU A 546 17.90 24.59 0.48
N GLN A 547 18.61 24.81 1.59
CA GLN A 547 18.00 25.10 2.88
C GLN A 547 17.37 26.52 2.94
N LYS A 548 18.00 27.50 2.30
CA LYS A 548 17.59 28.92 2.39
C LYS A 548 16.73 29.39 1.21
N HIS A 549 16.76 28.70 0.08
CA HIS A 549 16.09 29.17 -1.15
C HIS A 549 15.14 28.12 -1.74
N VAL A 550 15.58 26.88 -1.95
CA VAL A 550 14.73 25.83 -2.56
C VAL A 550 13.59 25.40 -1.64
N ILE A 551 13.88 24.99 -0.40
CA ILE A 551 12.85 24.52 0.55
C ILE A 551 11.83 25.63 0.84
N PRO A 552 12.24 26.89 1.14
CA PRO A 552 11.28 27.99 1.33
C PRO A 552 10.43 28.29 0.09
N TYR A 553 10.98 28.17 -1.12
CA TYR A 553 10.24 28.41 -2.37
C TYR A 553 9.03 27.47 -2.50
N PHE A 554 9.20 26.18 -2.16
CA PHE A 554 8.15 25.16 -2.30
C PHE A 554 7.30 24.93 -1.04
N LYS A 555 7.50 25.71 0.04
CA LYS A 555 6.88 25.46 1.35
C LYS A 555 5.35 25.28 1.33
N ASN A 556 4.65 25.98 0.43
CA ASN A 556 3.19 25.93 0.31
C ASN A 556 2.73 25.32 -1.02
N GLU A 557 3.62 24.67 -1.77
CA GLU A 557 3.30 24.09 -3.07
C GLU A 557 3.22 22.57 -2.99
N LYS A 558 2.20 21.99 -3.63
CA LYS A 558 2.19 20.55 -3.91
C LYS A 558 3.28 20.21 -4.93
N PRO A 559 3.91 19.02 -4.86
CA PRO A 559 5.01 18.65 -5.75
C PRO A 559 4.61 18.61 -7.24
N GLY A 560 3.33 18.37 -7.55
CA GLY A 560 2.77 18.63 -8.88
C GLY A 560 3.42 17.87 -10.04
N GLY A 561 4.02 16.71 -9.79
CA GLY A 561 4.76 15.94 -10.81
C GLY A 561 6.28 16.13 -10.77
N ALA A 562 6.81 16.93 -9.85
CA ALA A 562 8.25 17.00 -9.59
C ALA A 562 8.82 15.61 -9.22
N PRO A 563 10.01 15.23 -9.72
CA PRO A 563 10.65 13.96 -9.39
C PRO A 563 10.95 13.78 -7.89
N HIS A 564 11.20 14.88 -7.18
CA HIS A 564 11.54 14.88 -5.77
C HIS A 564 10.68 15.87 -4.97
N MET A 565 10.24 15.40 -3.81
CA MET A 565 9.61 16.20 -2.76
C MET A 565 10.64 16.72 -1.77
N THR A 566 10.43 17.94 -1.28
CA THR A 566 11.07 18.45 -0.06
C THR A 566 10.59 17.68 1.18
N VAL A 567 11.29 17.81 2.31
CA VAL A 567 10.91 17.12 3.56
C VAL A 567 9.53 17.57 4.08
N GLU A 568 9.16 18.84 3.92
CA GLU A 568 7.84 19.33 4.33
C GLU A 568 6.74 18.77 3.40
N GLN A 569 7.00 18.72 2.09
CA GLN A 569 6.07 18.08 1.15
C GLN A 569 5.90 16.59 1.45
N MET A 570 6.96 15.86 1.82
CA MET A 570 6.85 14.45 2.24
C MET A 570 6.03 14.28 3.51
N LYS A 571 6.20 15.18 4.50
CA LYS A 571 5.40 15.20 5.72
C LYS A 571 3.91 15.32 5.39
N ASP A 572 3.55 16.27 4.54
CA ASP A 572 2.15 16.51 4.18
C ASP A 572 1.58 15.41 3.29
N ALA A 573 2.37 14.90 2.33
CA ALA A 573 1.94 13.87 1.40
C ALA A 573 1.79 12.49 2.05
N TYR A 574 2.63 12.16 3.03
CA TYR A 574 2.70 10.81 3.60
C TYR A 574 2.28 10.72 5.06
N GLY A 575 2.12 11.85 5.75
CA GLY A 575 1.74 11.87 7.17
C GLY A 575 2.81 11.27 8.09
N ILE A 576 4.08 11.52 7.77
CA ILE A 576 5.25 11.05 8.52
C ILE A 576 5.72 12.11 9.52
N VAL A 577 6.51 11.71 10.51
CA VAL A 577 7.15 12.68 11.41
C VAL A 577 8.33 13.33 10.69
N VAL A 578 8.38 14.65 10.72
CA VAL A 578 9.57 15.44 10.41
C VAL A 578 9.86 16.33 11.62
N GLN A 579 11.03 16.15 12.24
CA GLN A 579 11.37 16.85 13.48
C GLN A 579 12.82 17.34 13.48
N GLU A 580 13.03 18.61 13.82
CA GLU A 580 14.36 19.15 14.12
C GLU A 580 14.91 18.59 15.43
N VAL A 581 16.20 18.23 15.42
CA VAL A 581 16.86 17.58 16.57
C VAL A 581 18.12 18.36 16.95
N PRO A 582 18.06 19.19 18.00
CA PRO A 582 19.24 19.94 18.46
C PRO A 582 20.42 19.05 18.88
N ASN A 583 20.13 17.89 19.48
CA ASN A 583 21.13 16.91 19.91
C ASN A 583 20.56 15.48 19.86
N VAL A 584 21.08 14.65 18.96
CA VAL A 584 20.68 13.23 18.81
C VAL A 584 21.02 12.37 20.04
N ASN A 585 21.92 12.86 20.91
CA ASN A 585 22.34 12.15 22.12
C ASN A 585 21.59 12.61 23.38
N SER A 586 20.59 13.49 23.23
CA SER A 586 19.82 13.96 24.39
C SER A 586 18.86 12.88 24.90
N ALA A 587 18.71 12.78 26.22
CA ALA A 587 17.79 11.82 26.84
C ALA A 587 16.33 12.04 26.39
N SER A 588 15.93 13.29 26.15
CA SER A 588 14.61 13.62 25.61
C SER A 588 14.41 13.06 24.21
N PHE A 589 15.40 13.15 23.33
CA PHE A 589 15.31 12.61 21.98
C PHE A 589 15.29 11.08 21.97
N ILE A 590 16.10 10.42 22.81
CA ILE A 590 16.05 8.95 22.94
C ILE A 590 14.67 8.49 23.46
N LYS A 591 14.01 9.29 24.33
CA LYS A 591 12.62 9.06 24.73
C LYS A 591 11.65 9.17 23.55
N THR A 592 11.88 10.10 22.61
CA THR A 592 11.11 10.19 21.36
C THR A 592 11.27 8.93 20.50
N LEU A 593 12.49 8.40 20.36
CA LEU A 593 12.71 7.14 19.62
C LEU A 593 11.91 5.98 20.26
N ARG A 594 11.96 5.86 21.59
CA ARG A 594 11.15 4.86 22.33
C ARG A 594 9.65 5.03 22.11
N LYS A 595 9.14 6.26 22.18
CA LYS A 595 7.72 6.57 21.97
C LYS A 595 7.22 6.08 20.61
N HIS A 596 8.07 6.21 19.58
CA HIS A 596 7.74 5.82 18.22
C HIS A 596 8.23 4.40 17.87
N HIS A 597 8.57 3.57 18.85
CA HIS A 597 8.97 2.17 18.65
C HIS A 597 10.02 1.97 17.55
N ILE A 598 11.00 2.89 17.43
CA ILE A 598 11.97 2.85 16.32
C ILE A 598 12.76 1.54 16.35
N ASP A 599 12.76 0.83 15.21
CA ASP A 599 13.44 -0.45 15.01
C ASP A 599 14.83 -0.27 14.36
N VAL A 600 14.92 0.65 13.39
CA VAL A 600 16.14 0.90 12.59
C VAL A 600 16.45 2.39 12.55
N GLY A 601 17.71 2.76 12.77
CA GLY A 601 18.25 4.08 12.54
C GLY A 601 19.11 4.11 11.28
N LEU A 602 18.82 4.99 10.34
CA LEU A 602 19.60 5.22 9.12
C LEU A 602 20.22 6.61 9.15
N SER A 603 21.54 6.70 9.25
CA SER A 603 22.29 7.94 9.05
C SER A 603 22.53 8.16 7.56
N LEU A 604 21.82 9.16 7.01
CA LEU A 604 22.01 9.63 5.64
C LEU A 604 22.78 10.94 5.70
N ARG A 605 24.11 10.83 5.81
CA ARG A 605 25.04 11.96 5.93
C ARG A 605 24.76 12.84 7.16
N CYS A 606 24.50 12.22 8.31
CA CYS A 606 24.25 12.93 9.57
C CYS A 606 25.51 13.66 10.06
N TYR A 607 25.36 14.92 10.49
CA TYR A 607 26.46 15.76 10.95
C TYR A 607 26.72 15.70 12.47
N GLN A 608 25.93 14.94 13.22
CA GLN A 608 26.13 14.72 14.64
C GLN A 608 26.64 13.30 14.88
N ARG A 609 27.63 13.16 15.76
CA ARG A 609 28.11 11.85 16.19
C ARG A 609 27.12 11.22 17.17
N PHE A 610 26.85 9.94 16.98
CA PHE A 610 26.08 9.11 17.90
C PHE A 610 26.97 8.64 19.05
N LYS A 611 26.46 8.70 20.27
CA LYS A 611 27.18 8.33 21.50
C LYS A 611 26.50 7.15 22.19
N THR A 612 27.13 6.68 23.25
CA THR A 612 26.78 5.49 24.03
C THR A 612 25.28 5.29 24.23
N ASP A 613 24.51 6.27 24.71
CA ASP A 613 23.11 6.04 25.08
C ASP A 613 22.17 5.82 23.87
N ILE A 614 22.40 6.51 22.75
CA ILE A 614 21.61 6.28 21.53
C ILE A 614 22.09 5.01 20.83
N ILE A 615 23.39 4.70 20.84
CA ILE A 615 23.92 3.43 20.33
C ILE A 615 23.29 2.26 21.09
N ARG A 616 23.27 2.32 22.44
CA ARG A 616 22.61 1.34 23.31
C ARG A 616 21.12 1.18 23.05
N TYR A 617 20.43 2.26 22.69
CA TYR A 617 19.01 2.15 22.30
C TYR A 617 18.84 1.24 21.08
N PHE A 618 19.78 1.33 20.13
CA PHE A 618 19.83 0.54 18.90
C PHE A 618 20.62 -0.77 19.03
N ASP A 619 20.94 -1.22 20.26
CA ASP A 619 21.47 -2.57 20.45
C ASP A 619 20.44 -3.62 19.98
N ARG A 620 20.93 -4.82 19.64
CA ARG A 620 20.11 -5.90 19.05
C ARG A 620 18.84 -6.14 19.87
N PRO A 621 17.67 -6.32 19.22
CA PRO A 621 17.46 -6.59 17.78
C PRO A 621 17.43 -5.35 16.87
N ARG A 622 17.50 -4.14 17.42
CA ARG A 622 17.54 -2.90 16.64
C ARG A 622 18.89 -2.72 15.96
N ARG A 623 18.96 -1.79 14.99
CA ARG A 623 20.21 -1.46 14.28
C ARG A 623 20.32 0.02 14.02
N LEU A 624 21.53 0.55 14.18
CA LEU A 624 21.89 1.92 13.80
C LEU A 624 22.96 1.85 12.71
N LEU A 625 22.58 2.21 11.49
CA LEU A 625 23.39 2.07 10.30
C LEU A 625 23.82 3.43 9.76
N ASN A 626 25.03 3.51 9.23
CA ASN A 626 25.51 4.68 8.50
C ASN A 626 25.73 4.34 7.05
N LEU A 627 25.14 5.14 6.17
CA LEU A 627 25.41 5.10 4.74
C LEU A 627 26.52 6.11 4.43
N HIS A 628 27.75 5.61 4.39
CA HIS A 628 28.95 6.39 4.20
C HIS A 628 29.29 6.56 2.72
N PRO A 629 29.39 7.80 2.18
CA PRO A 629 29.92 8.02 0.84
C PRO A 629 31.43 7.76 0.89
N GLY A 630 31.90 6.69 0.25
CA GLY A 630 33.30 6.25 0.30
C GLY A 630 33.40 4.75 0.61
N VAL A 631 34.38 4.08 0.00
CA VAL A 631 34.69 2.68 0.27
C VAL A 631 35.49 2.58 1.57
N LEU A 632 34.91 1.97 2.60
CA LEU A 632 35.56 1.71 3.89
C LEU A 632 36.32 0.38 3.85
N PRO A 633 37.45 0.24 4.58
CA PRO A 633 38.05 1.26 5.46
C PRO A 633 38.91 2.33 4.73
N THR A 634 39.14 2.19 3.43
CA THR A 634 40.08 3.01 2.64
C THR A 634 39.80 4.50 2.71
N TYR A 635 38.53 4.91 2.74
CA TYR A 635 38.09 6.30 2.72
C TYR A 635 37.25 6.67 3.93
N ARG A 636 37.83 6.76 5.14
CA ARG A 636 37.15 7.28 6.35
C ARG A 636 37.14 8.81 6.38
N GLY A 637 36.22 9.39 7.15
CA GLY A 637 36.15 10.83 7.39
C GLY A 637 35.32 11.59 6.36
N VAL A 638 35.75 12.79 5.97
CA VAL A 638 34.92 13.73 5.19
C VAL A 638 35.45 13.98 3.78
N MET A 639 34.55 14.38 2.87
CA MET A 639 34.89 14.73 1.48
C MET A 639 35.66 13.63 0.73
N THR A 640 35.30 12.38 0.99
CA THR A 640 35.91 11.17 0.40
C THR A 640 35.80 11.12 -1.13
N THR A 641 34.74 11.68 -1.73
CA THR A 641 34.55 11.72 -3.18
C THR A 641 35.68 12.47 -3.87
N VAL A 642 36.05 13.67 -3.40
CA VAL A 642 37.17 14.41 -4.00
C VAL A 642 38.51 13.71 -3.74
N ARG A 643 38.65 13.00 -2.60
CA ARG A 643 39.85 12.21 -2.30
C ARG A 643 40.00 11.03 -3.26
N ALA A 644 38.91 10.33 -3.56
CA ALA A 644 38.89 9.26 -4.56
C ALA A 644 39.27 9.79 -5.95
N MET A 645 38.72 10.94 -6.35
CA MET A 645 39.09 11.59 -7.62
C MET A 645 40.57 12.00 -7.65
N LYS A 646 41.11 12.55 -6.54
CA LYS A 646 42.53 12.94 -6.44
C LYS A 646 43.45 11.72 -6.55
N ASN A 647 43.04 10.59 -5.98
CA ASN A 647 43.78 9.33 -6.08
C ASN A 647 43.60 8.64 -7.44
N ARG A 648 42.82 9.23 -8.36
CA ARG A 648 42.55 8.71 -9.71
C ARG A 648 41.87 7.34 -9.68
N GLU A 649 41.01 7.13 -8.70
CA GLU A 649 40.20 5.91 -8.63
C GLU A 649 39.29 5.78 -9.86
N THR A 650 39.08 4.56 -10.33
CA THR A 650 38.14 4.30 -11.43
C THR A 650 36.71 4.13 -10.95
N LEU A 651 36.55 3.76 -9.67
CA LEU A 651 35.28 3.48 -9.02
C LEU A 651 35.14 4.33 -7.75
N PHE A 652 33.99 4.96 -7.60
CA PHE A 652 33.51 5.46 -6.31
C PHE A 652 32.57 4.42 -5.70
N GLY A 653 32.36 4.44 -4.39
CA GLY A 653 31.40 3.55 -3.75
C GLY A 653 30.78 4.10 -2.49
N TYR A 654 29.65 3.51 -2.10
CA TYR A 654 29.04 3.70 -0.78
C TYR A 654 29.34 2.47 0.07
N SER A 655 29.60 2.72 1.36
CA SER A 655 29.69 1.68 2.39
C SER A 655 28.53 1.83 3.37
N LEU A 656 27.79 0.75 3.57
CA LEU A 656 26.80 0.65 4.64
C LEU A 656 27.42 -0.15 5.78
N HIS A 657 27.43 0.40 6.98
CA HIS A 657 28.04 -0.24 8.15
C HIS A 657 27.27 0.08 9.44
N ASP A 658 27.49 -0.74 10.47
CA ASP A 658 26.97 -0.45 11.81
C ASP A 658 27.68 0.79 12.40
N ILE A 659 26.94 1.61 13.14
CA ILE A 659 27.53 2.71 13.92
C ILE A 659 27.97 2.18 15.28
N ASN A 660 29.26 2.33 15.58
CA ASN A 660 29.81 2.15 16.92
C ASN A 660 30.30 3.50 17.48
N GLU A 661 30.90 3.51 18.68
CA GLU A 661 31.41 4.73 19.32
C GLU A 661 32.52 5.44 18.51
N ASN A 662 33.18 4.71 17.61
CA ASN A 662 34.22 5.23 16.71
C ASN A 662 33.68 5.59 15.31
N TRP A 663 32.35 5.54 15.12
CA TRP A 663 31.60 5.91 13.91
C TRP A 663 31.96 5.10 12.67
N ASP A 664 32.98 5.48 11.90
CA ASP A 664 33.35 4.88 10.60
C ASP A 664 34.10 3.54 10.72
N GLU A 665 34.15 2.95 11.93
CA GLU A 665 34.91 1.72 12.21
C GLU A 665 34.03 0.49 12.43
N GLY A 666 32.71 0.64 12.43
CA GLY A 666 31.81 -0.49 12.62
C GLY A 666 31.83 -1.48 11.45
N ASP A 667 31.32 -2.68 11.69
CA ASP A 667 31.36 -3.76 10.72
C ASP A 667 30.58 -3.41 9.45
N LEU A 668 31.15 -3.79 8.30
CA LEU A 668 30.58 -3.55 6.98
C LEU A 668 29.44 -4.53 6.67
N ILE A 669 28.33 -3.97 6.20
CA ILE A 669 27.13 -4.70 5.80
C ILE A 669 27.05 -4.82 4.29
N ASP A 670 27.30 -3.74 3.55
CA ASP A 670 27.25 -3.73 2.09
C ASP A 670 28.19 -2.65 1.54
N VAL A 671 28.79 -2.92 0.39
CA VAL A 671 29.63 -1.96 -0.35
C VAL A 671 29.27 -2.05 -1.82
N ARG A 672 28.84 -0.93 -2.41
CA ARG A 672 28.49 -0.87 -3.84
C ARG A 672 29.27 0.22 -4.55
N HIS A 673 29.59 -0.04 -5.81
CA HIS A 673 30.48 0.78 -6.62
C HIS A 673 29.76 1.38 -7.82
N HIS A 674 30.26 2.53 -8.28
CA HIS A 674 29.85 3.22 -9.49
C HIS A 674 31.09 3.83 -10.17
N PRO A 675 31.26 3.71 -11.50
CA PRO A 675 32.34 4.38 -12.24
C PRO A 675 32.38 5.89 -12.00
N ILE A 676 33.58 6.46 -11.83
CA ILE A 676 33.74 7.91 -11.67
C ILE A 676 33.69 8.60 -13.04
N ASP A 677 32.83 9.60 -13.18
CA ASP A 677 32.82 10.50 -14.33
C ASP A 677 33.69 11.75 -14.06
N TYR A 678 34.93 11.72 -14.55
CA TYR A 678 35.88 12.81 -14.40
C TYR A 678 35.53 14.07 -15.23
N SER A 679 34.52 14.02 -16.09
CA SER A 679 34.05 15.23 -16.79
C SER A 679 33.22 16.15 -15.88
N LYS A 680 32.65 15.59 -14.80
CA LYS A 680 31.83 16.31 -13.83
C LYS A 680 32.66 16.91 -12.70
N SER A 681 32.14 17.97 -12.10
CA SER A 681 32.64 18.40 -10.78
C SER A 681 32.28 17.35 -9.72
N MET A 682 33.02 17.34 -8.61
CA MET A 682 32.79 16.40 -7.52
C MET A 682 31.34 16.44 -7.02
N LEU A 683 30.78 17.64 -6.82
CA LEU A 683 29.40 17.78 -6.36
C LEU A 683 28.39 17.33 -7.44
N HIS A 684 28.65 17.60 -8.73
CA HIS A 684 27.76 17.13 -9.80
C HIS A 684 27.78 15.60 -9.90
N PHE A 685 28.94 14.95 -9.78
CA PHE A 685 29.03 13.49 -9.78
C PHE A 685 28.18 12.82 -8.68
N MET A 686 27.93 13.50 -7.55
CA MET A 686 27.05 12.98 -6.51
C MET A 686 25.60 12.74 -6.99
N SER A 687 25.14 13.41 -8.06
CA SER A 687 23.83 13.17 -8.67
C SER A 687 23.74 11.81 -9.38
N ASP A 688 24.87 11.22 -9.77
CA ASP A 688 24.91 9.90 -10.40
C ASP A 688 24.79 8.77 -9.37
N VAL A 689 25.25 9.03 -8.13
CA VAL A 689 25.44 7.96 -7.14
C VAL A 689 24.47 7.99 -5.97
N TYR A 690 23.70 9.07 -5.73
CA TYR A 690 22.77 9.11 -4.58
C TYR A 690 21.68 8.03 -4.64
N LYS A 691 21.21 7.66 -5.84
CA LYS A 691 20.22 6.57 -6.03
C LYS A 691 20.77 5.20 -5.64
N LEU A 692 22.07 4.97 -5.86
CA LEU A 692 22.75 3.76 -5.39
C LEU A 692 22.67 3.67 -3.86
N GLY A 693 22.95 4.77 -3.17
CA GLY A 693 22.82 4.87 -1.72
C GLY A 693 21.39 4.67 -1.20
N ALA A 694 20.39 5.30 -1.85
CA ALA A 694 18.97 5.08 -1.53
C ALA A 694 18.59 3.60 -1.65
N LYS A 695 19.02 2.94 -2.73
CA LYS A 695 18.75 1.52 -2.97
C LYS A 695 19.42 0.63 -1.90
N MET A 696 20.67 0.92 -1.53
CA MET A 696 21.34 0.20 -0.44
C MET A 696 20.56 0.29 0.87
N ALA A 697 20.05 1.49 1.20
CA ALA A 697 19.24 1.70 2.40
C ALA A 697 17.88 0.98 2.34
N ALA A 698 17.24 0.90 1.18
CA ALA A 698 16.00 0.14 1.00
C ALA A 698 16.25 -1.36 1.15
N ASP A 699 17.28 -1.89 0.47
CA ASP A 699 17.59 -3.33 0.47
C ASP A 699 17.97 -3.83 1.88
N VAL A 700 18.71 -3.04 2.68
CA VAL A 700 19.02 -3.45 4.06
C VAL A 700 17.79 -3.45 4.96
N CYS A 701 16.87 -2.50 4.79
CA CYS A 701 15.62 -2.47 5.55
C CYS A 701 14.75 -3.70 5.23
N ASP A 702 14.65 -4.10 3.96
CA ASP A 702 13.96 -5.33 3.57
C ASP A 702 14.61 -6.57 4.22
N ASN A 703 15.94 -6.66 4.18
CA ASN A 703 16.66 -7.77 4.82
C ASN A 703 16.41 -7.82 6.34
N ILE A 704 16.43 -6.68 7.03
CA ILE A 704 16.12 -6.60 8.47
C ILE A 704 14.67 -6.99 8.74
N ALA A 705 13.72 -6.43 7.97
CA ALA A 705 12.29 -6.71 8.11
C ALA A 705 11.97 -8.19 7.99
N ARG A 706 12.69 -8.89 7.10
CA ARG A 706 12.58 -10.32 6.83
C ARG A 706 13.40 -11.20 7.76
N GLY A 707 14.14 -10.62 8.70
CA GLY A 707 15.03 -11.36 9.60
C GLY A 707 16.18 -12.07 8.89
N LYS A 708 16.55 -11.64 7.68
CA LYS A 708 17.69 -12.20 6.94
C LYS A 708 19.00 -11.84 7.65
N ALA A 709 19.93 -12.78 7.66
CA ALA A 709 21.27 -12.51 8.16
C ALA A 709 21.94 -11.42 7.31
N LEU A 710 22.38 -10.35 7.97
CA LEU A 710 23.20 -9.32 7.33
C LEU A 710 24.67 -9.75 7.35
N SER A 711 25.38 -9.44 6.27
CA SER A 711 26.84 -9.44 6.30
C SER A 711 27.34 -8.53 7.42
N ASN A 712 28.45 -8.93 8.05
CA ASN A 712 29.02 -8.22 9.17
C ASN A 712 30.54 -8.41 9.15
N VAL A 713 31.18 -7.71 8.22
CA VAL A 713 32.62 -7.87 7.94
C VAL A 713 33.41 -6.84 8.75
N PRO A 714 34.26 -7.26 9.70
CA PRO A 714 35.10 -6.33 10.45
C PRO A 714 36.04 -5.57 9.52
N GLN A 715 36.16 -4.26 9.75
CA GLN A 715 37.11 -3.43 9.02
C GLN A 715 38.54 -3.65 9.54
N LYS A 716 39.49 -3.84 8.62
CA LYS A 716 40.92 -3.91 8.96
C LYS A 716 41.49 -2.52 9.14
N ALA A 717 42.00 -2.24 10.35
CA ALA A 717 42.50 -0.91 10.69
C ALA A 717 43.75 -0.52 9.87
N GLU A 718 44.56 -1.50 9.46
CA GLU A 718 45.80 -1.28 8.70
C GLU A 718 45.54 -0.77 7.27
N GLU A 719 44.34 -1.02 6.74
CA GLU A 719 43.91 -0.61 5.39
C GLU A 719 43.20 0.76 5.41
N SER A 720 43.10 1.41 6.57
CA SER A 720 42.32 2.63 6.75
C SER A 720 43.10 3.92 6.50
N ASN A 721 42.48 4.88 5.82
CA ASN A 721 42.94 6.27 5.78
C ASN A 721 41.82 7.18 6.29
N TYR A 722 42.14 8.08 7.23
CA TYR A 722 41.20 9.05 7.76
C TYR A 722 41.42 10.44 7.14
N TYR A 723 40.44 10.91 6.38
CA TYR A 723 40.52 12.19 5.68
C TYR A 723 39.78 13.30 6.43
N THR A 724 40.50 14.40 6.72
CA THR A 724 39.92 15.65 7.22
C THR A 724 39.54 16.58 6.07
N PHE A 725 38.88 17.69 6.39
CA PHE A 725 38.60 18.76 5.41
C PHE A 725 39.88 19.19 4.66
N PRO A 726 39.82 19.44 3.34
CA PRO A 726 40.97 19.85 2.54
C PRO A 726 41.66 21.10 3.06
N THR A 727 43.00 21.06 3.08
CA THR A 727 43.83 22.25 3.32
C THR A 727 43.89 23.14 2.07
N PRO A 728 44.37 24.39 2.16
CA PRO A 728 44.60 25.21 0.97
C PRO A 728 45.53 24.55 -0.06
N GLU A 729 46.52 23.77 0.38
CA GLU A 729 47.43 23.02 -0.48
C GLU A 729 46.71 21.87 -1.20
N ASP A 730 45.83 21.13 -0.50
CA ASP A 730 44.99 20.10 -1.11
C ASP A 730 44.13 20.71 -2.25
N LEU A 731 43.50 21.86 -1.99
CA LEU A 731 42.63 22.54 -2.95
C LEU A 731 43.41 22.97 -4.19
N GLU A 732 44.61 23.53 -4.02
CA GLU A 732 45.48 23.85 -5.14
C GLU A 732 45.90 22.60 -5.92
N GLY A 733 46.18 21.51 -5.21
CA GLY A 733 46.44 20.20 -5.81
C GLY A 733 45.25 19.64 -6.60
N TYR A 734 44.01 19.90 -6.19
CA TYR A 734 42.83 19.53 -6.96
C TYR A 734 42.71 20.32 -8.26
N ARG A 735 42.93 21.65 -8.20
CA ARG A 735 42.89 22.51 -9.39
C ARG A 735 43.93 22.11 -10.43
N LYS A 736 45.16 21.81 -10.00
CA LYS A 736 46.24 21.34 -10.90
C LYS A 736 45.90 20.03 -11.60
N ASP A 737 45.14 19.17 -10.95
CA ASP A 737 44.68 17.90 -11.51
C ASP A 737 43.37 18.05 -12.32
N GLY A 738 42.86 19.28 -12.48
CA GLY A 738 41.62 19.55 -13.21
C GLY A 738 40.34 19.19 -12.43
N ILE A 739 40.45 18.87 -11.14
CA ILE A 739 39.31 18.47 -10.31
C ILE A 739 38.58 19.71 -9.79
N ARG A 740 37.33 19.88 -10.23
CA ARG A 740 36.45 20.96 -9.77
C ARG A 740 35.58 20.46 -8.61
N LEU A 741 35.49 21.21 -7.52
CA LEU A 741 34.56 20.86 -6.43
C LEU A 741 33.10 21.09 -6.85
N VAL A 742 32.85 22.19 -7.55
CA VAL A 742 31.52 22.62 -7.98
C VAL A 742 31.56 23.05 -9.44
N ASP A 743 30.44 22.82 -10.13
CA ASP A 743 30.10 23.44 -11.39
C ASP A 743 28.70 24.02 -11.21
N ALA A 744 28.59 25.35 -11.11
CA ALA A 744 27.37 26.03 -10.65
C ALA A 744 26.15 25.67 -11.51
N ASP A 745 26.27 25.83 -12.83
CA ASP A 745 25.19 25.56 -13.78
C ASP A 745 24.69 24.11 -13.70
N SER A 746 25.61 23.14 -13.60
CA SER A 746 25.23 21.73 -13.42
C SER A 746 24.41 21.50 -12.15
N ILE A 747 24.79 22.12 -11.03
CA ILE A 747 24.06 21.94 -9.76
C ILE A 747 22.72 22.67 -9.78
N VAL A 748 22.65 23.85 -10.39
CA VAL A 748 21.37 24.54 -10.63
C VAL A 748 20.43 23.65 -11.44
N ASN A 749 20.91 23.02 -12.52
CA ASN A 749 20.10 22.10 -13.32
C ASN A 749 19.61 20.91 -12.49
N VAL A 750 20.49 20.28 -11.68
CA VAL A 750 20.10 19.19 -10.77
C VAL A 750 18.99 19.64 -9.82
N ILE A 751 19.09 20.83 -9.22
CA ILE A 751 18.07 21.37 -8.30
C ILE A 751 16.74 21.62 -9.02
N VAL A 752 16.80 22.27 -10.19
CA VAL A 752 15.61 22.64 -10.97
C VAL A 752 14.87 21.39 -11.44
N GLU A 753 15.58 20.45 -12.06
CA GLU A 753 14.98 19.21 -12.57
C GLU A 753 14.47 18.30 -11.45
N SER A 754 15.06 18.37 -10.25
CA SER A 754 14.63 17.56 -9.12
C SER A 754 13.34 18.06 -8.47
N PHE A 755 13.23 19.37 -8.19
CA PHE A 755 12.17 19.90 -7.33
C PHE A 755 11.06 20.65 -8.08
N ALA A 756 11.29 21.10 -9.31
CA ALA A 756 10.25 21.77 -10.09
C ALA A 756 9.63 20.80 -11.12
N PRO A 757 8.28 20.75 -11.21
CA PRO A 757 7.63 20.06 -12.31
C PRO A 757 7.95 20.77 -13.65
N PRO A 758 7.91 20.07 -14.79
CA PRO A 758 8.38 20.59 -16.09
C PRO A 758 7.85 21.99 -16.43
N GLU A 759 6.57 22.27 -16.15
CA GLU A 759 5.91 23.54 -16.43
C GLU A 759 6.35 24.71 -15.53
N LYS A 760 7.06 24.44 -14.42
CA LYS A 760 7.58 25.47 -13.50
C LYS A 760 9.10 25.63 -13.55
N GLN A 761 9.81 24.76 -14.29
CA GLN A 761 11.27 24.73 -14.30
C GLN A 761 11.90 26.07 -14.73
N GLU A 762 11.37 26.72 -15.77
CA GLU A 762 11.91 28.00 -16.25
C GLU A 762 11.83 29.10 -15.17
N LYS A 763 10.66 29.27 -14.56
CA LYS A 763 10.43 30.27 -13.51
C LYS A 763 11.27 29.99 -12.27
N PHE A 764 11.39 28.73 -11.89
CA PHE A 764 12.19 28.34 -10.73
C PHE A 764 13.69 28.52 -11.00
N ARG A 765 14.17 28.17 -12.21
CA ARG A 765 15.55 28.38 -12.63
C ARG A 765 15.93 29.86 -12.57
N ALA A 766 15.09 30.76 -13.07
CA ALA A 766 15.35 32.21 -13.01
C ALA A 766 15.54 32.70 -11.56
N HIS A 767 14.73 32.20 -10.61
CA HIS A 767 14.88 32.53 -9.19
C HIS A 767 16.22 32.02 -8.61
N ILE A 768 16.60 30.79 -8.96
CA ILE A 768 17.85 30.20 -8.48
C ILE A 768 19.07 30.90 -9.09
N ASP A 769 19.03 31.23 -10.38
CA ASP A 769 20.11 31.96 -11.07
C ASP A 769 20.34 33.34 -10.43
N GLU A 770 19.28 34.07 -10.06
CA GLU A 770 19.37 35.34 -9.32
C GLU A 770 20.07 35.16 -7.96
N VAL A 771 19.66 34.15 -7.18
CA VAL A 771 20.25 33.82 -5.88
C VAL A 771 21.73 33.47 -6.01
N VAL A 772 22.09 32.68 -7.03
CA VAL A 772 23.48 32.27 -7.30
C VAL A 772 24.32 33.48 -7.69
N GLN A 773 23.81 34.33 -8.57
CA GLN A 773 24.49 35.56 -9.00
C GLN A 773 24.75 36.50 -7.81
N GLU A 774 23.73 36.73 -6.97
CA GLU A 774 23.88 37.53 -5.75
C GLU A 774 24.94 36.96 -4.79
N TRP A 775 24.99 35.63 -4.66
CA TRP A 775 25.98 34.99 -3.79
C TRP A 775 27.40 35.22 -4.32
N TYR A 776 27.62 35.06 -5.63
CA TYR A 776 28.92 35.33 -6.25
C TYR A 776 29.33 36.79 -6.12
N ASP A 777 28.41 37.74 -6.31
CA ASP A 777 28.71 39.18 -6.18
C ASP A 777 29.13 39.57 -4.76
N LYS A 778 28.63 38.85 -3.74
CA LYS A 778 28.99 39.04 -2.33
C LYS A 778 30.25 38.28 -1.88
N ASN A 779 30.67 37.23 -2.61
CA ASN A 779 31.66 36.27 -2.13
C ASN A 779 32.87 36.05 -3.04
N LYS A 780 32.89 36.61 -4.26
CA LYS A 780 34.05 36.54 -5.16
C LYS A 780 35.33 36.98 -4.42
N PRO A 781 36.46 36.28 -4.64
CA PRO A 781 37.73 36.58 -3.97
C PRO A 781 38.24 37.99 -4.23
#